data_AF-A0A6V7SF80-F1
#
_entry.id   AF-A0A6V7SF80-F1
#
_cell.length_a   1.000
_cell.length_b   1.000
_cell.length_c   1.000
_cell.angle_alpha   90.00
_cell.angle_beta   90.00
_cell.angle_gamma   90.00
#
_symmetry.space_group_name_H-M   'P 1'
#
loop_
_entity.id
_entity.type
_entity.pdbx_description
1 polymer ?
#
loop_
_entity_poly.entity_id
_entity_poly.type
_entity_poly.pdbx_seq_one_letter_code
_entity_poly.pdbx_strand_id
1 'polypeptide(L)'
;MKDVEKNINYIKDFIQTFYFAKNIELIVDESTLKQINKTHKENNSSVNIYSCYSIWLCMNEIYPSWFDISIHPAQFDSEVDAYECILKYLNEYHESKFEIIIKKILGNLLGLTINDFIDIYNLVILAALVSDDKQKHINSILSLSHETQKYIHNIVEVLDKTESAPKEAKLSSQNSSNKDITNINESMKNEIKQLKEKVKYLEIENENLTNSITEKNKIVEETKEKINSLQKQINTVNEKAKIQYIAQIEEHEKKIHELQSNLEKQTKDKNNIENNLKNKIKELEDEQNILKQENSNINNLQNKINKYKEKIDSLITVQNINKELEDRLKDNTKKSIDMENEVQKLRTELNSTKMYKDKCSELSGELEKTKNEYEKLQHAIGEKNKTMQQLKTDLEEKTKAYDLIRKEQNLNKFNIGLSNVDQTEELLRLKKENENLKNEIDLKKNEELNKVKEFEKEIGNLKKMNEELKNKTEEIMKNNSESDKKPPENDNLYLKEIEEKKKNIENKEKELKEKQKELEDKQRDIDNKQKELDEKQKEAEHIKKELEGKNKEVEAKQKELESKQKDIENREKESKEAKVETPNEIEQMKKNIEQKQKEINELKEANEKMVAQLSSMKGNVDTIINDKVIKLEAELLMEKKNAGFIEETTKNKLSKEFNSALQIFKEQLQIREKEIEYYKDALKMQIDMTKDEQKLLSDIIHGLGLKYKQLQTYNLSLKNEIIGIKQRTQAYVEPERK
;
A
#
# COMPACT_ATOMS: atom_id res chain seq x y z
N MET A 1 -12.27 38.35 49.87
CA MET A 1 -11.02 37.69 49.42
C MET A 1 -10.77 36.42 50.22
N LYS A 2 -9.99 36.37 51.31
CA LYS A 2 -9.56 35.10 51.94
C LYS A 2 -10.63 34.00 52.13
N ASP A 3 -11.87 34.32 52.48
CA ASP A 3 -12.92 33.29 52.65
C ASP A 3 -13.71 33.00 51.35
N VAL A 4 -13.77 33.96 50.42
CA VAL A 4 -14.29 33.75 49.04
C VAL A 4 -13.38 32.79 48.29
N GLU A 5 -12.06 33.00 48.41
CA GLU A 5 -11.01 32.16 47.84
C GLU A 5 -11.03 30.73 48.40
N LYS A 6 -11.29 30.54 49.70
CA LYS A 6 -11.54 29.22 50.28
C LYS A 6 -12.80 28.57 49.70
N ASN A 7 -13.92 29.29 49.64
CA ASN A 7 -15.17 28.75 49.12
C ASN A 7 -15.03 28.28 47.67
N ILE A 8 -14.34 29.04 46.82
CA ILE A 8 -14.01 28.62 45.43
C ILE A 8 -13.13 27.37 45.41
N ASN A 9 -12.15 27.23 46.32
CA ASN A 9 -11.37 26.01 46.43
C ASN A 9 -12.20 24.81 46.91
N TYR A 10 -13.10 24.98 47.88
CA TYR A 10 -14.03 23.92 48.32
C TYR A 10 -15.02 23.51 47.21
N ILE A 11 -15.47 24.46 46.39
CA ILE A 11 -16.26 24.20 45.18
C ILE A 11 -15.41 23.42 44.15
N LYS A 12 -14.14 23.79 43.95
CA LYS A 12 -13.21 23.09 43.06
C LYS A 12 -12.96 21.65 43.51
N ASP A 13 -12.70 21.42 44.80
CA ASP A 13 -12.59 20.08 45.41
C ASP A 13 -13.84 19.24 45.11
N PHE A 14 -15.04 19.82 45.26
CA PHE A 14 -16.30 19.14 44.94
C PHE A 14 -16.42 18.79 43.45
N ILE A 15 -16.12 19.74 42.54
CA ILE A 15 -16.19 19.50 41.09
C ILE A 15 -15.19 18.42 40.66
N GLN A 16 -14.03 18.31 41.31
CA GLN A 16 -13.06 17.23 41.06
C GLN A 16 -13.57 15.82 41.38
N THR A 17 -14.71 15.67 42.06
CA THR A 17 -15.34 14.35 42.27
C THR A 17 -16.13 13.84 41.06
N PHE A 18 -16.52 14.70 40.13
CA PHE A 18 -17.22 14.31 38.90
C PHE A 18 -16.29 13.52 37.96
N TYR A 19 -16.87 12.65 37.14
CA TYR A 19 -16.15 11.81 36.19
C TYR A 19 -15.49 12.65 35.09
N PHE A 20 -16.15 13.69 34.57
CA PHE A 20 -15.57 14.57 33.54
C PHE A 20 -14.28 15.27 34.02
N ALA A 21 -14.22 15.64 35.30
CA ALA A 21 -13.10 16.40 35.87
C ALA A 21 -11.79 15.59 36.00
N LYS A 22 -11.83 14.26 35.82
CA LYS A 22 -10.64 13.39 35.94
C LYS A 22 -9.59 13.59 34.84
N ASN A 23 -10.00 14.13 33.69
CA ASN A 23 -9.16 14.31 32.50
C ASN A 23 -9.04 15.77 32.04
N ILE A 24 -9.52 16.73 32.84
CA ILE A 24 -9.65 18.16 32.46
C ILE A 24 -9.02 19.03 33.55
N GLU A 25 -8.17 19.98 33.15
CA GLU A 25 -7.58 20.94 34.10
C GLU A 25 -8.58 22.05 34.46
N LEU A 26 -9.06 22.04 35.71
CA LEU A 26 -9.97 23.06 36.24
C LEU A 26 -9.21 24.35 36.61
N ILE A 27 -9.33 25.36 35.75
CA ILE A 27 -8.73 26.68 35.92
C ILE A 27 -9.65 27.58 36.77
N VAL A 28 -9.03 28.45 37.58
CA VAL A 28 -9.70 29.56 38.26
C VAL A 28 -9.01 30.84 37.79
N ASP A 29 -9.59 31.49 36.78
CA ASP A 29 -9.08 32.76 36.25
C ASP A 29 -10.19 33.82 36.25
N GLU A 30 -10.02 34.84 37.08
CA GLU A 30 -10.94 35.99 37.21
C GLU A 30 -10.93 36.90 35.97
N SER A 31 -9.97 36.75 35.03
CA SER A 31 -9.88 37.58 33.82
C SER A 31 -11.03 37.35 32.84
N THR A 32 -11.67 36.18 32.87
CA THR A 32 -12.83 35.85 32.03
C THR A 32 -14.11 36.55 32.45
N LEU A 33 -14.23 36.98 33.73
CA LEU A 33 -15.37 37.75 34.25
C LEU A 33 -15.57 39.11 33.55
N LYS A 34 -14.63 39.52 32.68
CA LYS A 34 -14.69 40.72 31.84
C LYS A 34 -14.81 40.42 30.34
N GLN A 35 -14.96 39.16 29.95
CA GLN A 35 -14.90 38.69 28.55
C GLN A 35 -16.19 37.98 28.06
N ILE A 36 -17.24 37.94 28.89
CA ILE A 36 -18.56 37.30 28.70
C ILE A 36 -19.22 37.60 27.32
N ASN A 37 -18.79 38.66 26.63
CA ASN A 37 -19.26 39.05 25.30
C ASN A 37 -18.60 38.27 24.13
N LYS A 38 -17.90 37.16 24.35
CA LYS A 38 -17.33 36.31 23.28
C LYS A 38 -17.41 34.81 23.59
N THR A 39 -17.98 34.06 22.65
CA THR A 39 -17.90 32.59 22.61
C THR A 39 -16.45 32.12 22.49
N HIS A 40 -15.90 31.59 23.58
CA HIS A 40 -14.57 30.98 23.57
C HIS A 40 -14.63 29.64 22.82
N LYS A 41 -13.69 29.41 21.89
CA LYS A 41 -13.56 28.09 21.24
C LYS A 41 -13.04 27.07 22.24
N GLU A 42 -13.76 25.96 22.34
CA GLU A 42 -13.51 24.86 23.28
C GLU A 42 -12.14 24.20 23.01
N ASN A 43 -11.28 24.20 24.03
CA ASN A 43 -10.08 23.38 24.08
C ASN A 43 -10.31 22.29 25.13
N ASN A 44 -10.44 21.03 24.70
CA ASN A 44 -10.81 19.88 25.55
C ASN A 44 -9.78 19.48 26.64
N SER A 45 -8.82 20.35 26.95
CA SER A 45 -7.75 20.11 27.94
C SER A 45 -7.95 20.89 29.25
N SER A 46 -8.61 22.05 29.22
CA SER A 46 -8.78 22.89 30.40
C SER A 46 -10.07 23.72 30.36
N VAL A 47 -10.68 23.93 31.52
CA VAL A 47 -12.02 24.48 31.68
C VAL A 47 -12.02 25.44 32.89
N ASN A 48 -12.54 26.67 32.72
CA ASN A 48 -12.57 27.67 33.78
C ASN A 48 -13.86 27.57 34.60
N ILE A 49 -13.76 27.46 35.93
CA ILE A 49 -14.91 27.34 36.85
C ILE A 49 -15.92 28.49 36.67
N TYR A 50 -15.48 29.69 36.27
CA TYR A 50 -16.36 30.84 36.01
C TYR A 50 -17.03 30.86 34.62
N SER A 51 -16.99 29.77 33.84
CA SER A 51 -17.68 29.68 32.54
C SER A 51 -19.03 28.96 32.64
N CYS A 52 -19.97 29.29 31.75
CA CYS A 52 -21.27 28.61 31.65
C CYS A 52 -21.12 27.11 31.36
N TYR A 53 -20.07 26.73 30.61
CA TYR A 53 -19.75 25.34 30.27
C TYR A 53 -19.40 24.48 31.49
N SER A 54 -18.71 25.05 32.50
CA SER A 54 -18.46 24.34 33.77
C SER A 54 -19.74 24.01 34.52
N ILE A 55 -20.71 24.92 34.52
CA ILE A 55 -22.00 24.74 35.19
C ILE A 55 -22.84 23.71 34.43
N TRP A 56 -22.87 23.79 33.08
CA TRP A 56 -23.52 22.77 32.24
C TRP A 56 -22.91 21.38 32.45
N LEU A 57 -21.58 21.24 32.46
CA LEU A 57 -20.89 19.96 32.71
C LEU A 57 -21.28 19.34 34.06
N CYS A 58 -21.31 20.15 35.14
CA CYS A 58 -21.74 19.68 36.45
C CYS A 58 -23.20 19.21 36.42
N MET A 59 -24.11 20.02 35.87
CA MET A 59 -25.54 19.71 35.87
C MET A 59 -25.91 18.56 34.92
N ASN A 60 -25.19 18.39 33.81
CA ASN A 60 -25.32 17.24 32.91
C ASN A 60 -24.80 15.94 33.55
N GLU A 61 -23.76 15.96 34.41
CA GLU A 61 -23.38 14.74 35.16
C GLU A 61 -24.33 14.44 36.33
N ILE A 62 -25.00 15.45 36.91
CA ILE A 62 -26.04 15.28 37.94
C ILE A 62 -27.36 14.75 37.35
N TYR A 63 -27.80 15.30 36.21
CA TYR A 63 -29.08 14.96 35.58
C TYR A 63 -29.05 15.11 34.04
N PRO A 64 -28.49 14.13 33.30
CA PRO A 64 -28.27 14.23 31.85
C PRO A 64 -29.56 14.47 31.02
N SER A 65 -30.70 13.99 31.51
CA SER A 65 -31.99 14.07 30.80
C SER A 65 -32.71 15.43 30.91
N TRP A 66 -32.19 16.35 31.74
CA TRP A 66 -32.74 17.70 31.94
C TRP A 66 -31.74 18.78 31.53
N PHE A 67 -30.44 18.51 31.69
CA PHE A 67 -29.35 19.35 31.21
C PHE A 67 -28.70 18.76 29.96
N ASP A 68 -29.51 18.46 28.96
CA ASP A 68 -29.09 17.76 27.75
C ASP A 68 -28.33 18.67 26.76
N ILE A 69 -28.03 18.13 25.58
CA ILE A 69 -27.24 18.81 24.55
C ILE A 69 -27.98 19.97 23.84
N SER A 70 -29.30 20.12 24.05
CA SER A 70 -30.09 21.22 23.50
C SER A 70 -29.86 22.54 24.24
N ILE A 71 -29.50 22.47 25.53
CA ILE A 71 -29.10 23.64 26.34
C ILE A 71 -27.58 23.75 26.53
N HIS A 72 -26.80 23.04 25.71
CA HIS A 72 -25.34 23.15 25.69
C HIS A 72 -24.91 24.57 25.28
N PRO A 73 -23.94 25.22 25.96
CA PRO A 73 -23.54 26.61 25.66
C PRO A 73 -23.19 26.91 24.20
N ALA A 74 -22.62 25.95 23.46
CA ALA A 74 -22.32 26.10 22.03
C ALA A 74 -23.56 26.24 21.10
N GLN A 75 -24.79 26.10 21.62
CA GLN A 75 -26.03 26.37 20.89
C GLN A 75 -26.45 27.85 20.92
N PHE A 76 -25.74 28.71 21.68
CA PHE A 76 -26.09 30.11 21.90
C PHE A 76 -25.06 31.06 21.29
N ASP A 77 -25.52 32.15 20.67
CA ASP A 77 -24.66 33.17 20.05
C ASP A 77 -23.87 34.02 21.09
N SER A 78 -24.34 34.07 22.35
CA SER A 78 -23.64 34.74 23.45
C SER A 78 -23.60 33.90 24.73
N GLU A 79 -22.57 34.12 25.56
CA GLU A 79 -22.45 33.44 26.85
C GLU A 79 -23.58 33.86 27.81
N VAL A 80 -24.07 35.10 27.69
CA VAL A 80 -25.16 35.66 28.51
C VAL A 80 -26.46 34.87 28.31
N ASP A 81 -26.80 34.54 27.06
CA ASP A 81 -28.01 33.77 26.73
C ASP A 81 -27.91 32.33 27.27
N ALA A 82 -26.71 31.74 27.21
CA ALA A 82 -26.44 30.42 27.78
C ALA A 82 -26.59 30.43 29.32
N TYR A 83 -26.07 31.46 30.03
CA TYR A 83 -26.32 31.61 31.47
C TYR A 83 -27.81 31.81 31.78
N GLU A 84 -28.52 32.65 31.04
CA GLU A 84 -29.96 32.88 31.26
C GLU A 84 -30.76 31.58 31.07
N CYS A 85 -30.42 30.77 30.07
CA CYS A 85 -31.04 29.46 29.85
C CYS A 85 -30.73 28.48 31.00
N ILE A 86 -29.46 28.25 31.30
CA ILE A 86 -29.02 27.28 32.33
C ILE A 86 -29.59 27.65 33.71
N LEU A 87 -29.65 28.93 34.05
CA LEU A 87 -30.20 29.40 35.33
C LEU A 87 -31.72 29.28 35.43
N LYS A 88 -32.47 29.40 34.31
CA LYS A 88 -33.91 29.09 34.28
C LYS A 88 -34.15 27.59 34.50
N TYR A 89 -33.43 26.73 33.77
CA TYR A 89 -33.52 25.28 33.94
C TYR A 89 -33.13 24.82 35.35
N LEU A 90 -32.16 25.49 35.99
CA LEU A 90 -31.78 25.27 37.39
C LEU A 90 -32.87 25.73 38.38
N ASN A 91 -33.56 26.85 38.10
CA ASN A 91 -34.70 27.30 38.92
C ASN A 91 -35.90 26.33 38.81
N GLU A 92 -36.18 25.82 37.61
CA GLU A 92 -37.25 24.85 37.36
C GLU A 92 -36.93 23.49 38.01
N TYR A 93 -35.68 23.00 37.90
CA TYR A 93 -35.21 21.80 38.60
C TYR A 93 -35.36 21.91 40.14
N HIS A 94 -35.15 23.09 40.70
CA HIS A 94 -35.36 23.37 42.13
C HIS A 94 -36.81 23.74 42.50
N GLU A 95 -37.79 23.49 41.62
CA GLU A 95 -39.22 23.79 41.82
C GLU A 95 -39.49 25.26 42.23
N SER A 96 -38.65 26.19 41.77
CA SER A 96 -38.62 27.62 42.17
C SER A 96 -38.40 27.90 43.67
N LYS A 97 -37.91 26.95 44.46
CA LYS A 97 -37.63 27.15 45.91
C LYS A 97 -36.59 28.25 46.17
N PHE A 98 -35.65 28.43 45.24
CA PHE A 98 -34.56 29.42 45.34
C PHE A 98 -34.73 30.61 44.37
N GLU A 99 -35.96 30.87 43.91
CA GLU A 99 -36.28 31.88 42.89
C GLU A 99 -35.77 33.28 43.25
N ILE A 100 -35.72 33.65 44.53
CA ILE A 100 -35.18 34.93 45.01
C ILE A 100 -33.69 35.07 44.67
N ILE A 101 -32.91 34.01 44.86
CA ILE A 101 -31.46 33.98 44.59
C ILE A 101 -31.25 34.03 43.07
N ILE A 102 -31.99 33.22 42.31
CA ILE A 102 -31.83 33.12 40.87
C ILE A 102 -32.31 34.42 40.17
N LYS A 103 -33.40 35.05 40.60
CA LYS A 103 -33.82 36.38 40.10
C LYS A 103 -32.80 37.49 40.40
N LYS A 104 -32.12 37.45 41.54
CA LYS A 104 -30.99 38.36 41.85
C LYS A 104 -29.85 38.19 40.82
N ILE A 105 -29.51 36.96 40.47
CA ILE A 105 -28.41 36.63 39.54
C ILE A 105 -28.80 36.99 38.09
N LEU A 106 -30.01 36.60 37.64
CA LEU A 106 -30.57 36.95 36.34
C LEU A 106 -30.66 38.47 36.13
N GLY A 107 -30.90 39.24 37.19
CA GLY A 107 -30.88 40.70 37.14
C GLY A 107 -29.50 41.36 36.92
N ASN A 108 -28.40 40.60 36.93
CA ASN A 108 -27.03 41.12 36.86
C ASN A 108 -26.09 40.25 35.97
N LEU A 109 -26.61 39.57 34.94
CA LEU A 109 -25.82 38.65 34.09
C LEU A 109 -24.61 39.31 33.40
N LEU A 110 -24.70 40.60 33.06
CA LEU A 110 -23.60 41.37 32.43
C LEU A 110 -22.47 41.76 33.42
N GLY A 111 -22.60 41.41 34.70
CA GLY A 111 -21.70 41.84 35.77
C GLY A 111 -21.59 40.85 36.92
N LEU A 112 -21.67 39.54 36.63
CA LEU A 112 -21.59 38.46 37.61
C LEU A 112 -20.30 38.54 38.45
N THR A 113 -20.44 38.50 39.78
CA THR A 113 -19.30 38.51 40.70
C THR A 113 -18.96 37.10 41.16
N ILE A 114 -17.76 36.92 41.73
CA ILE A 114 -17.33 35.64 42.32
C ILE A 114 -18.32 35.13 43.38
N ASN A 115 -18.99 36.03 44.11
CA ASN A 115 -20.03 35.65 45.07
C ASN A 115 -21.29 35.11 44.38
N ASP A 116 -21.68 35.66 43.23
CA ASP A 116 -22.82 35.16 42.46
C ASP A 116 -22.50 33.78 41.85
N PHE A 117 -21.24 33.54 41.44
CA PHE A 117 -20.79 32.19 41.07
C PHE A 117 -20.78 31.21 42.25
N ILE A 118 -20.41 31.65 43.46
CA ILE A 118 -20.57 30.84 44.68
C ILE A 118 -22.05 30.51 44.91
N ASP A 119 -22.96 31.50 44.80
CA ASP A 119 -24.41 31.27 44.91
C ASP A 119 -24.91 30.24 43.87
N ILE A 120 -24.45 30.30 42.62
CA ILE A 120 -24.76 29.30 41.58
C ILE A 120 -24.24 27.92 41.97
N TYR A 121 -22.97 27.78 42.34
CA TYR A 121 -22.39 26.47 42.68
C TYR A 121 -22.96 25.88 43.98
N ASN A 122 -23.42 26.70 44.92
CA ASN A 122 -24.20 26.23 46.08
C ASN A 122 -25.50 25.54 45.62
N LEU A 123 -26.20 26.10 44.61
CA LEU A 123 -27.40 25.51 44.02
C LEU A 123 -27.11 24.23 43.21
N VAL A 124 -25.92 24.14 42.58
CA VAL A 124 -25.43 22.91 41.91
C VAL A 124 -25.12 21.81 42.95
N ILE A 125 -24.49 22.15 44.06
CA ILE A 125 -24.23 21.23 45.19
C ILE A 125 -25.55 20.71 45.78
N LEU A 126 -26.54 21.58 45.99
CA LEU A 126 -27.88 21.15 46.41
C LEU A 126 -28.55 20.23 45.36
N ALA A 127 -28.42 20.53 44.06
CA ALA A 127 -28.99 19.69 43.02
C ALA A 127 -28.41 18.26 43.03
N ALA A 128 -27.10 18.12 43.24
CA ALA A 128 -26.43 16.83 43.41
C ALA A 128 -26.93 16.06 44.65
N LEU A 129 -27.16 16.76 45.78
CA LEU A 129 -27.66 16.16 47.02
C LEU A 129 -29.15 15.74 46.96
N VAL A 130 -29.95 16.38 46.10
CA VAL A 130 -31.39 16.07 45.93
C VAL A 130 -31.64 15.01 44.84
N SER A 131 -30.76 14.92 43.83
CA SER A 131 -30.84 14.05 42.65
C SER A 131 -31.20 12.58 42.92
N ASP A 132 -31.65 11.85 41.90
CA ASP A 132 -31.87 10.39 41.98
C ASP A 132 -30.59 9.64 42.35
N ASP A 133 -29.44 10.07 41.81
CA ASP A 133 -28.11 9.51 42.03
C ASP A 133 -27.46 10.00 43.34
N LYS A 134 -28.18 10.71 44.23
CA LYS A 134 -27.64 11.40 45.42
C LYS A 134 -26.73 10.55 46.32
N GLN A 135 -26.95 9.24 46.43
CA GLN A 135 -26.10 8.35 47.23
C GLN A 135 -24.65 8.26 46.68
N LYS A 136 -24.49 8.28 45.35
CA LYS A 136 -23.18 8.35 44.68
C LYS A 136 -22.49 9.69 44.95
N HIS A 137 -23.23 10.80 44.84
CA HIS A 137 -22.68 12.14 45.14
C HIS A 137 -22.33 12.32 46.63
N ILE A 138 -23.14 11.81 47.55
CA ILE A 138 -22.85 11.80 49.00
C ILE A 138 -21.58 10.99 49.29
N ASN A 139 -21.42 9.79 48.71
CA ASN A 139 -20.21 8.98 48.88
C ASN A 139 -18.96 9.68 48.31
N SER A 140 -19.07 10.40 47.19
CA SER A 140 -18.02 11.27 46.69
C SER A 140 -17.67 12.39 47.66
N ILE A 141 -18.67 13.11 48.20
CA ILE A 141 -18.46 14.19 49.18
C ILE A 141 -17.79 13.68 50.46
N LEU A 142 -18.14 12.48 50.93
CA LEU A 142 -17.52 11.83 52.09
C LEU A 142 -16.05 11.43 51.88
N SER A 143 -15.54 11.49 50.64
CA SER A 143 -14.11 11.30 50.33
C SER A 143 -13.28 12.59 50.32
N LEU A 144 -13.93 13.76 50.40
CA LEU A 144 -13.28 15.07 50.44
C LEU A 144 -12.73 15.43 51.84
N SER A 145 -11.98 16.52 51.94
CA SER A 145 -11.48 17.05 53.22
C SER A 145 -12.63 17.38 54.20
N HIS A 146 -12.36 17.29 55.51
CA HIS A 146 -13.38 17.65 56.51
C HIS A 146 -13.78 19.13 56.46
N GLU A 147 -12.88 20.00 56.01
CA GLU A 147 -13.14 21.41 55.72
C GLU A 147 -14.15 21.57 54.59
N THR A 148 -13.95 20.87 53.46
CA THR A 148 -14.87 20.88 52.30
C THR A 148 -16.21 20.21 52.63
N GLN A 149 -16.20 19.11 53.38
CA GLN A 149 -17.43 18.48 53.92
C GLN A 149 -18.23 19.44 54.81
N LYS A 150 -17.55 20.18 55.71
CA LYS A 150 -18.18 21.15 56.61
C LYS A 150 -18.72 22.36 55.85
N TYR A 151 -18.03 22.82 54.81
CA TYR A 151 -18.54 23.85 53.89
C TYR A 151 -19.85 23.40 53.22
N ILE A 152 -19.88 22.18 52.66
CA ILE A 152 -21.08 21.61 52.03
C ILE A 152 -22.23 21.44 53.04
N HIS A 153 -21.95 20.99 54.26
CA HIS A 153 -22.97 20.87 55.32
C HIS A 153 -23.59 22.23 55.69
N ASN A 154 -22.77 23.29 55.79
CA ASN A 154 -23.25 24.64 56.07
C ASN A 154 -24.16 25.20 54.95
N ILE A 155 -23.93 24.84 53.67
CA ILE A 155 -24.78 25.28 52.55
C ILE A 155 -26.23 24.81 52.75
N VAL A 156 -26.42 23.54 53.09
CA VAL A 156 -27.74 22.95 53.37
C VAL A 156 -28.40 23.68 54.55
N GLU A 157 -27.68 23.84 55.67
CA GLU A 157 -28.23 24.44 56.89
C GLU A 157 -28.57 25.95 56.74
N VAL A 158 -28.01 26.65 55.76
CA VAL A 158 -28.28 28.08 55.52
C VAL A 158 -29.47 28.28 54.58
N LEU A 159 -29.63 27.45 53.54
CA LEU A 159 -30.62 27.67 52.49
C LEU A 159 -32.03 27.17 52.85
N ASP A 160 -32.16 26.14 53.70
CA ASP A 160 -33.48 25.69 54.23
C ASP A 160 -34.21 26.77 55.07
N LYS A 161 -33.51 27.80 55.55
CA LYS A 161 -34.05 28.78 56.51
C LYS A 161 -34.85 29.93 55.89
N THR A 162 -35.09 29.94 54.57
CA THR A 162 -35.69 31.08 53.86
C THR A 162 -37.23 31.05 53.71
N GLU A 163 -37.92 30.15 54.40
CA GLU A 163 -39.25 29.64 53.98
C GLU A 163 -40.52 30.34 54.56
N SER A 164 -40.48 31.48 55.28
CA SER A 164 -41.73 32.00 55.92
C SER A 164 -41.90 33.53 56.14
N ALA A 165 -43.03 34.10 55.65
CA ALA A 165 -43.67 35.36 56.13
C ALA A 165 -45.06 35.68 55.46
N PRO A 166 -46.19 35.80 56.21
CA PRO A 166 -47.51 36.24 55.70
C PRO A 166 -48.06 37.59 56.26
N LYS A 167 -49.25 38.07 55.81
CA LYS A 167 -49.92 39.37 56.20
C LYS A 167 -51.48 39.33 56.12
N GLU A 168 -52.24 40.00 57.02
CA GLU A 168 -53.65 40.53 56.82
C GLU A 168 -54.26 41.26 58.08
N ALA A 169 -55.45 41.95 58.04
CA ALA A 169 -56.06 42.73 59.18
C ALA A 169 -57.56 43.27 59.09
N LYS A 170 -58.28 43.48 60.26
CA LYS A 170 -59.47 44.39 60.64
C LYS A 170 -60.95 43.80 60.78
N LEU A 171 -62.03 44.44 61.35
CA LEU A 171 -62.34 45.26 62.60
C LEU A 171 -63.86 45.73 62.80
N SER A 172 -64.47 45.61 64.02
CA SER A 172 -65.70 46.27 64.68
C SER A 172 -67.16 46.17 64.08
N SER A 173 -68.34 46.64 64.60
CA SER A 173 -68.87 47.46 65.77
C SER A 173 -70.44 47.29 66.03
N GLN A 174 -71.16 48.07 66.91
CA GLN A 174 -72.60 47.85 67.37
C GLN A 174 -73.52 49.11 67.69
N ASN A 175 -74.86 48.91 67.98
CA ASN A 175 -75.80 49.56 69.00
C ASN A 175 -77.18 50.26 68.60
N SER A 176 -78.08 50.55 69.59
CA SER A 176 -79.55 50.97 69.50
C SER A 176 -80.13 51.54 70.87
N SER A 177 -81.39 51.96 71.21
CA SER A 177 -82.71 52.39 70.58
C SER A 177 -83.81 52.83 71.66
N ASN A 178 -85.05 53.27 71.25
CA ASN A 178 -86.41 53.15 71.93
C ASN A 178 -87.20 54.35 72.61
N LYS A 179 -88.56 54.28 72.59
CA LYS A 179 -89.67 54.89 73.45
C LYS A 179 -89.98 56.44 73.42
N ASP A 180 -91.10 57.03 73.92
CA ASP A 180 -92.31 56.55 74.69
C ASP A 180 -93.72 57.20 74.36
N ILE A 181 -94.60 57.61 75.35
CA ILE A 181 -96.11 57.62 75.27
C ILE A 181 -96.89 58.94 75.69
N THR A 182 -98.20 58.92 76.08
CA THR A 182 -99.27 59.97 75.84
C THR A 182 -100.33 60.23 76.98
N ASN A 183 -101.32 61.16 76.84
CA ASN A 183 -102.52 61.35 77.73
C ASN A 183 -103.80 61.94 77.05
N ILE A 184 -105.00 61.32 77.21
CA ILE A 184 -106.25 61.58 76.45
C ILE A 184 -107.53 61.17 77.26
N ASN A 185 -108.65 61.93 77.21
CA ASN A 185 -109.98 61.37 77.59
C ASN A 185 -111.24 62.01 76.95
N GLU A 186 -111.57 63.30 77.12
CA GLU A 186 -112.83 63.83 76.51
C GLU A 186 -112.75 64.01 74.98
N SER A 187 -111.52 64.06 74.44
CA SER A 187 -111.26 63.77 73.03
C SER A 187 -111.91 62.44 72.60
N MET A 188 -111.79 61.38 73.43
CA MET A 188 -112.16 60.00 73.10
C MET A 188 -113.60 59.86 72.59
N LYS A 189 -114.56 60.74 72.95
CA LYS A 189 -115.95 60.55 72.51
C LYS A 189 -116.19 61.01 71.06
N ASN A 190 -115.60 62.13 70.66
CA ASN A 190 -115.59 62.58 69.26
C ASN A 190 -114.59 61.76 68.44
N GLU A 191 -113.44 61.47 69.03
CA GLU A 191 -112.41 60.59 68.50
C GLU A 191 -112.95 59.17 68.28
N ILE A 192 -113.81 58.58 69.14
CA ILE A 192 -114.50 57.30 68.88
C ILE A 192 -115.38 57.36 67.63
N LYS A 193 -116.03 58.49 67.33
CA LYS A 193 -116.81 58.64 66.09
C LYS A 193 -115.88 58.73 64.88
N GLN A 194 -114.85 59.58 64.95
CA GLN A 194 -113.82 59.70 63.91
C GLN A 194 -113.03 58.39 63.72
N LEU A 195 -112.84 57.60 64.77
CA LEU A 195 -112.24 56.27 64.76
C LEU A 195 -113.16 55.25 64.11
N LYS A 196 -114.48 55.32 64.29
CA LYS A 196 -115.43 54.45 63.54
C LYS A 196 -115.46 54.77 62.05
N GLU A 197 -115.38 56.04 61.68
CA GLU A 197 -115.26 56.46 60.28
C GLU A 197 -113.87 56.09 59.71
N LYS A 198 -112.78 56.30 60.46
CA LYS A 198 -111.44 55.78 60.13
C LYS A 198 -111.42 54.26 60.01
N VAL A 199 -112.10 53.51 60.89
CA VAL A 199 -112.16 52.04 60.82
C VAL A 199 -112.81 51.62 59.52
N LYS A 200 -113.90 52.26 59.07
CA LYS A 200 -114.45 51.99 57.72
C LYS A 200 -113.51 52.32 56.58
N TYR A 201 -112.77 53.43 56.65
CA TYR A 201 -111.74 53.74 55.66
C TYR A 201 -110.60 52.72 55.68
N LEU A 202 -110.16 52.29 56.87
CA LEU A 202 -109.13 51.26 57.08
C LEU A 202 -109.61 49.86 56.70
N GLU A 203 -110.90 49.55 56.81
CA GLU A 203 -111.51 48.31 56.32
C GLU A 203 -111.41 48.25 54.78
N ILE A 204 -111.84 49.33 54.11
CA ILE A 204 -111.73 49.48 52.64
C ILE A 204 -110.26 49.54 52.19
N GLU A 205 -109.38 50.20 52.94
CA GLU A 205 -107.94 50.25 52.67
C GLU A 205 -107.29 48.87 52.86
N ASN A 206 -107.64 48.12 53.91
CA ASN A 206 -107.19 46.74 54.10
C ASN A 206 -107.71 45.79 53.00
N GLU A 207 -108.95 45.97 52.52
CA GLU A 207 -109.49 45.19 51.40
C GLU A 207 -108.71 45.49 50.11
N ASN A 208 -108.45 46.77 49.81
CA ASN A 208 -107.62 47.17 48.67
C ASN A 208 -106.16 46.71 48.80
N LEU A 209 -105.57 46.75 50.01
CA LEU A 209 -104.24 46.21 50.28
C LEU A 209 -104.21 44.70 50.12
N THR A 210 -105.26 43.98 50.55
CA THR A 210 -105.39 42.51 50.38
C THR A 210 -105.50 42.14 48.90
N ASN A 211 -106.24 42.94 48.11
CA ASN A 211 -106.31 42.77 46.65
C ASN A 211 -104.95 43.06 46.00
N SER A 212 -104.24 44.12 46.41
CA SER A 212 -102.88 44.41 45.91
C SER A 212 -101.86 43.34 46.33
N ILE A 213 -101.99 42.75 47.51
CA ILE A 213 -101.13 41.66 48.02
C ILE A 213 -101.39 40.37 47.25
N THR A 214 -102.65 40.01 46.98
CA THR A 214 -103.00 38.81 46.20
C THR A 214 -102.56 38.94 44.74
N GLU A 215 -102.69 40.12 44.13
CA GLU A 215 -102.15 40.40 42.79
C GLU A 215 -100.61 40.33 42.76
N LYS A 216 -99.92 40.95 43.73
CA LYS A 216 -98.45 40.82 43.87
C LYS A 216 -98.01 39.38 44.09
N ASN A 217 -98.72 38.60 44.90
CA ASN A 217 -98.42 37.18 45.11
C ASN A 217 -98.58 36.35 43.83
N LYS A 218 -99.58 36.66 42.99
CA LYS A 218 -99.73 36.05 41.66
C LYS A 218 -98.53 36.39 40.76
N ILE A 219 -98.09 37.64 40.75
CA ILE A 219 -96.88 38.08 39.99
C ILE A 219 -95.61 37.39 40.54
N VAL A 220 -95.49 37.21 41.85
CA VAL A 220 -94.38 36.47 42.48
C VAL A 220 -94.36 35.01 42.04
N GLU A 221 -95.50 34.31 42.02
CA GLU A 221 -95.53 32.90 41.61
C GLU A 221 -95.30 32.76 40.08
N GLU A 222 -95.86 33.65 39.25
CA GLU A 222 -95.58 33.70 37.81
C GLU A 222 -94.09 34.00 37.50
N THR A 223 -93.41 34.83 38.29
CA THR A 223 -91.99 35.12 38.11
C THR A 223 -91.11 33.98 38.63
N LYS A 224 -91.51 33.29 39.69
CA LYS A 224 -90.89 32.07 40.21
C LYS A 224 -91.00 30.89 39.23
N GLU A 225 -92.13 30.74 38.52
CA GLU A 225 -92.25 29.79 37.41
C GLU A 225 -91.32 30.13 36.24
N LYS A 226 -91.22 31.41 35.85
CA LYS A 226 -90.28 31.89 34.83
C LYS A 226 -88.81 31.65 35.25
N ILE A 227 -88.46 31.89 36.51
CA ILE A 227 -87.13 31.56 37.06
C ILE A 227 -86.88 30.05 36.97
N ASN A 228 -87.82 29.21 37.39
CA ASN A 228 -87.69 27.75 37.31
C ASN A 228 -87.52 27.23 35.87
N SER A 229 -88.16 27.87 34.87
CA SER A 229 -87.98 27.49 33.46
C SER A 229 -86.61 27.90 32.92
N LEU A 230 -86.13 29.11 33.26
CA LEU A 230 -84.79 29.59 32.93
C LEU A 230 -83.70 28.75 33.60
N GLN A 231 -83.87 28.38 34.88
CA GLN A 231 -82.94 27.50 35.61
C GLN A 231 -82.78 26.15 34.90
N LYS A 232 -83.88 25.56 34.41
CA LYS A 232 -83.85 24.32 33.61
C LYS A 232 -83.14 24.50 32.27
N GLN A 233 -83.37 25.63 31.58
CA GLN A 233 -82.68 25.93 30.32
C GLN A 233 -81.16 26.09 30.54
N ILE A 234 -80.74 26.87 31.54
CA ILE A 234 -79.33 27.07 31.92
C ILE A 234 -78.66 25.73 32.23
N ASN A 235 -79.27 24.90 33.08
CA ASN A 235 -78.74 23.57 33.42
C ASN A 235 -78.61 22.67 32.17
N THR A 236 -79.58 22.73 31.24
CA THR A 236 -79.56 21.95 30.00
C THR A 236 -78.45 22.42 29.04
N VAL A 237 -78.17 23.73 28.98
CA VAL A 237 -77.06 24.29 28.19
C VAL A 237 -75.71 23.92 28.82
N ASN A 238 -75.59 24.03 30.15
CA ASN A 238 -74.35 23.71 30.87
C ASN A 238 -73.97 22.23 30.74
N GLU A 239 -74.90 21.28 30.89
CA GLU A 239 -74.59 19.86 30.67
C GLU A 239 -74.24 19.56 29.20
N LYS A 240 -74.90 20.20 28.22
CA LYS A 240 -74.51 20.05 26.81
C LYS A 240 -73.08 20.53 26.55
N ALA A 241 -72.72 21.72 27.06
CA ALA A 241 -71.36 22.25 26.93
C ALA A 241 -70.33 21.35 27.62
N LYS A 242 -70.63 20.87 28.84
CA LYS A 242 -69.79 19.94 29.60
C LYS A 242 -69.56 18.61 28.86
N ILE A 243 -70.61 17.99 28.31
CA ILE A 243 -70.50 16.78 27.48
C ILE A 243 -69.65 17.06 26.23
N GLN A 244 -69.81 18.22 25.60
CA GLN A 244 -69.03 18.61 24.42
C GLN A 244 -67.54 18.81 24.73
N TYR A 245 -67.20 19.41 25.87
CA TYR A 245 -65.79 19.51 26.32
C TYR A 245 -65.21 18.16 26.71
N ILE A 246 -65.96 17.28 27.37
CA ILE A 246 -65.52 15.91 27.70
C ILE A 246 -65.19 15.13 26.40
N ALA A 247 -66.04 15.21 25.38
CA ALA A 247 -65.79 14.56 24.10
C ALA A 247 -64.54 15.10 23.39
N GLN A 248 -64.24 16.40 23.49
CA GLN A 248 -63.01 17.01 22.97
C GLN A 248 -61.76 16.53 23.73
N ILE A 249 -61.84 16.45 25.07
CA ILE A 249 -60.76 15.92 25.90
C ILE A 249 -60.47 14.45 25.53
N GLU A 250 -61.50 13.61 25.43
CA GLU A 250 -61.35 12.22 25.01
C GLU A 250 -60.74 12.06 23.59
N GLU A 251 -61.05 12.97 22.64
CA GLU A 251 -60.43 12.95 21.31
C GLU A 251 -58.94 13.32 21.39
N HIS A 252 -58.61 14.36 22.18
CA HIS A 252 -57.23 14.77 22.39
C HIS A 252 -56.39 13.71 23.13
N GLU A 253 -56.94 13.03 24.14
CA GLU A 253 -56.29 11.93 24.86
C GLU A 253 -55.97 10.75 23.92
N LYS A 254 -56.94 10.34 23.08
CA LYS A 254 -56.71 9.29 22.05
C LYS A 254 -55.57 9.68 21.11
N LYS A 255 -55.53 10.94 20.68
CA LYS A 255 -54.49 11.49 19.78
C LYS A 255 -53.11 11.58 20.46
N ILE A 256 -53.07 11.92 21.74
CA ILE A 256 -51.86 11.89 22.57
C ILE A 256 -51.32 10.47 22.68
N HIS A 257 -52.17 9.48 22.98
CA HIS A 257 -51.76 8.07 23.04
C HIS A 257 -51.26 7.51 21.69
N GLU A 258 -51.90 7.89 20.58
CA GLU A 258 -51.43 7.52 19.23
C GLU A 258 -50.04 8.12 18.94
N LEU A 259 -49.81 9.40 19.27
CA LEU A 259 -48.50 10.05 19.13
C LEU A 259 -47.44 9.43 20.05
N GLN A 260 -47.79 9.12 21.31
CA GLN A 260 -46.89 8.42 22.25
C GLN A 260 -46.48 7.04 21.73
N SER A 261 -47.43 6.25 21.20
CA SER A 261 -47.15 4.92 20.65
C SER A 261 -46.24 4.99 19.42
N ASN A 262 -46.46 5.97 18.54
CA ASN A 262 -45.59 6.20 17.40
C ASN A 262 -44.19 6.67 17.81
N LEU A 263 -44.08 7.54 18.82
CA LEU A 263 -42.79 8.02 19.35
C LEU A 263 -41.99 6.89 20.03
N GLU A 264 -42.65 6.04 20.83
CA GLU A 264 -42.04 4.83 21.39
C GLU A 264 -41.49 3.92 20.29
N LYS A 265 -42.28 3.69 19.24
CA LYS A 265 -41.88 2.84 18.11
C LYS A 265 -40.65 3.41 17.40
N GLN A 266 -40.68 4.70 17.04
CA GLN A 266 -39.52 5.38 16.45
C GLN A 266 -38.29 5.34 17.36
N THR A 267 -38.46 5.44 18.67
CA THR A 267 -37.35 5.34 19.64
C THR A 267 -36.77 3.93 19.69
N LYS A 268 -37.61 2.89 19.67
CA LYS A 268 -37.19 1.48 19.60
C LYS A 268 -36.46 1.19 18.28
N ASP A 269 -37.00 1.65 17.15
CA ASP A 269 -36.40 1.49 15.82
C ASP A 269 -35.05 2.24 15.71
N LYS A 270 -34.96 3.48 16.24
CA LYS A 270 -33.71 4.25 16.36
C LYS A 270 -32.66 3.48 17.17
N ASN A 271 -33.02 2.98 18.35
CA ASN A 271 -32.08 2.27 19.23
C ASN A 271 -31.58 0.96 18.58
N ASN A 272 -32.42 0.26 17.82
CA ASN A 272 -32.01 -0.90 17.04
C ASN A 272 -31.00 -0.54 15.93
N ILE A 273 -31.24 0.57 15.21
CA ILE A 273 -30.31 1.08 14.20
C ILE A 273 -28.98 1.51 14.85
N GLU A 274 -29.02 2.23 15.97
CA GLU A 274 -27.84 2.69 16.70
C GLU A 274 -26.98 1.51 17.20
N ASN A 275 -27.60 0.46 17.74
CA ASN A 275 -26.90 -0.76 18.15
C ASN A 275 -26.27 -1.50 16.96
N ASN A 276 -26.97 -1.60 15.82
CA ASN A 276 -26.41 -2.19 14.59
C ASN A 276 -25.22 -1.37 14.06
N LEU A 277 -25.29 -0.04 14.11
CA LEU A 277 -24.18 0.83 13.74
C LEU A 277 -22.98 0.69 14.69
N LYS A 278 -23.21 0.64 16.02
CA LYS A 278 -22.14 0.38 17.00
C LYS A 278 -21.44 -0.96 16.77
N ASN A 279 -22.19 -2.02 16.47
CA ASN A 279 -21.63 -3.32 16.10
C ASN A 279 -20.79 -3.23 14.82
N LYS A 280 -21.30 -2.59 13.77
CA LYS A 280 -20.58 -2.41 12.49
C LYS A 280 -19.33 -1.53 12.62
N ILE A 281 -19.35 -0.52 13.49
CA ILE A 281 -18.16 0.28 13.83
C ILE A 281 -17.11 -0.61 14.49
N LYS A 282 -17.50 -1.41 15.50
CA LYS A 282 -16.56 -2.32 16.18
C LYS A 282 -15.95 -3.35 15.23
N GLU A 283 -16.74 -3.94 14.32
CA GLU A 283 -16.22 -4.84 13.28
C GLU A 283 -15.14 -4.16 12.41
N LEU A 284 -15.34 -2.88 12.06
CA LEU A 284 -14.37 -2.09 11.28
C LEU A 284 -13.14 -1.69 12.10
N GLU A 285 -13.27 -1.48 13.41
CA GLU A 285 -12.14 -1.25 14.33
C GLU A 285 -11.28 -2.51 14.45
N ASP A 286 -11.89 -3.68 14.62
CA ASP A 286 -11.21 -4.98 14.66
C ASP A 286 -10.51 -5.29 13.32
N GLU A 287 -11.18 -5.05 12.18
CA GLU A 287 -10.58 -5.17 10.83
C GLU A 287 -9.40 -4.19 10.64
N GLN A 288 -9.54 -2.93 11.06
CA GLN A 288 -8.46 -1.95 11.00
C GLN A 288 -7.27 -2.34 11.88
N ASN A 289 -7.50 -3.02 13.02
CA ASN A 289 -6.44 -3.51 13.89
C ASN A 289 -5.69 -4.71 13.28
N ILE A 290 -6.38 -5.61 12.58
CA ILE A 290 -5.76 -6.67 11.77
C ILE A 290 -4.88 -6.04 10.67
N LEU A 291 -5.40 -5.06 9.93
CA LEU A 291 -4.65 -4.37 8.87
C LEU A 291 -3.41 -3.61 9.41
N LYS A 292 -3.44 -3.07 10.63
CA LYS A 292 -2.25 -2.50 11.30
C LYS A 292 -1.20 -3.58 11.59
N GLN A 293 -1.62 -4.76 12.05
CA GLN A 293 -0.73 -5.89 12.31
C GLN A 293 -0.11 -6.43 11.00
N GLU A 294 -0.90 -6.54 9.94
CA GLU A 294 -0.40 -6.94 8.62
C GLU A 294 0.60 -5.94 8.04
N ASN A 295 0.35 -4.63 8.16
CA ASN A 295 1.34 -3.61 7.77
C ASN A 295 2.66 -3.72 8.56
N SER A 296 2.60 -4.06 9.85
CA SER A 296 3.80 -4.37 10.64
C SER A 296 4.54 -5.60 10.11
N ASN A 297 3.82 -6.66 9.73
CA ASN A 297 4.41 -7.85 9.09
C ASN A 297 5.02 -7.53 7.72
N ILE A 298 4.37 -6.71 6.89
CA ILE A 298 4.88 -6.24 5.60
C ILE A 298 6.19 -5.45 5.79
N ASN A 299 6.25 -4.53 6.75
CA ASN A 299 7.49 -3.81 7.07
C ASN A 299 8.62 -4.75 7.52
N ASN A 300 8.31 -5.78 8.31
CA ASN A 300 9.28 -6.81 8.70
C ASN A 300 9.75 -7.68 7.52
N LEU A 301 8.90 -7.93 6.52
CA LEU A 301 9.29 -8.60 5.27
C LEU A 301 10.13 -7.68 4.37
N GLN A 302 9.77 -6.40 4.25
CA GLN A 302 10.51 -5.40 3.49
C GLN A 302 11.95 -5.24 4.02
N ASN A 303 12.11 -5.22 5.35
CA ASN A 303 13.41 -5.22 6.02
C ASN A 303 14.25 -6.49 5.76
N LYS A 304 13.60 -7.65 5.56
CA LYS A 304 14.30 -8.88 5.12
C LYS A 304 14.70 -8.78 3.63
N ILE A 305 13.80 -8.30 2.77
CA ILE A 305 14.05 -8.11 1.34
C ILE A 305 15.24 -7.17 1.10
N ASN A 306 15.33 -6.06 1.83
CA ASN A 306 16.47 -5.13 1.72
C ASN A 306 17.80 -5.79 2.12
N LYS A 307 17.82 -6.56 3.21
CA LYS A 307 19.00 -7.37 3.61
C LYS A 307 19.37 -8.47 2.61
N TYR A 308 18.44 -8.94 1.78
CA TYR A 308 18.74 -9.84 0.67
C TYR A 308 19.26 -9.08 -0.57
N LYS A 309 18.76 -7.87 -0.86
CA LYS A 309 19.33 -7.00 -1.90
C LYS A 309 20.80 -6.65 -1.62
N GLU A 310 21.10 -6.17 -0.42
CA GLU A 310 22.48 -5.87 0.03
C GLU A 310 23.44 -7.07 -0.17
N LYS A 311 22.96 -8.29 0.07
CA LYS A 311 23.70 -9.54 -0.18
C LYS A 311 23.84 -9.89 -1.66
N ILE A 312 22.83 -9.59 -2.47
CA ILE A 312 22.89 -9.77 -3.94
C ILE A 312 23.88 -8.76 -4.54
N ASP A 313 23.88 -7.51 -4.11
CA ASP A 313 24.85 -6.49 -4.55
C ASP A 313 26.29 -6.87 -4.13
N SER A 314 26.44 -7.44 -2.93
CA SER A 314 27.70 -8.04 -2.46
C SER A 314 28.14 -9.25 -3.29
N LEU A 315 27.20 -10.08 -3.76
CA LEU A 315 27.49 -11.20 -4.66
C LEU A 315 27.86 -10.74 -6.07
N ILE A 316 27.20 -9.70 -6.60
CA ILE A 316 27.49 -9.12 -7.92
C ILE A 316 28.90 -8.50 -7.93
N THR A 317 29.29 -7.79 -6.87
CA THR A 317 30.66 -7.25 -6.76
C THR A 317 31.72 -8.36 -6.68
N VAL A 318 31.48 -9.43 -5.92
CA VAL A 318 32.35 -10.63 -5.92
C VAL A 318 32.40 -11.31 -7.29
N GLN A 319 31.27 -11.42 -8.00
CA GLN A 319 31.20 -12.01 -9.33
C GLN A 319 32.00 -11.20 -10.36
N ASN A 320 31.93 -9.87 -10.28
CA ASN A 320 32.72 -8.97 -11.14
C ASN A 320 34.23 -9.12 -10.87
N ILE A 321 34.64 -9.19 -9.60
CA ILE A 321 36.04 -9.43 -9.20
C ILE A 321 36.53 -10.80 -9.72
N ASN A 322 35.71 -11.85 -9.57
CA ASN A 322 36.04 -13.18 -10.09
C ASN A 322 36.21 -13.17 -11.62
N LYS A 323 35.36 -12.44 -12.34
CA LYS A 323 35.49 -12.30 -13.80
C LYS A 323 36.77 -11.56 -14.19
N GLU A 324 37.13 -10.48 -13.50
CA GLU A 324 38.43 -9.81 -13.71
C GLU A 324 39.61 -10.76 -13.46
N LEU A 325 39.54 -11.62 -12.44
CA LEU A 325 40.58 -12.60 -12.14
C LEU A 325 40.65 -13.69 -13.21
N GLU A 326 39.51 -14.20 -13.69
CA GLU A 326 39.46 -15.13 -14.82
C GLU A 326 40.07 -14.53 -16.09
N ASP A 327 39.72 -13.29 -16.44
CA ASP A 327 40.20 -12.66 -17.65
C ASP A 327 41.70 -12.34 -17.56
N ARG A 328 42.21 -11.93 -16.38
CA ARG A 328 43.66 -11.85 -16.11
C ARG A 328 44.36 -13.22 -16.17
N LEU A 329 43.71 -14.29 -15.73
CA LEU A 329 44.25 -15.66 -15.85
C LEU A 329 44.33 -16.12 -17.30
N LYS A 330 43.29 -15.89 -18.12
CA LYS A 330 43.30 -16.16 -19.57
C LYS A 330 44.45 -15.43 -20.26
N ASP A 331 44.65 -14.16 -19.92
CA ASP A 331 45.73 -13.30 -20.43
C ASP A 331 47.13 -13.83 -20.06
N ASN A 332 47.32 -14.26 -18.82
CA ASN A 332 48.58 -14.83 -18.34
C ASN A 332 48.84 -16.23 -18.91
N THR A 333 47.82 -17.08 -19.04
CA THR A 333 47.92 -18.37 -19.73
C THR A 333 48.32 -18.17 -21.20
N LYS A 334 47.73 -17.19 -21.90
CA LYS A 334 48.11 -16.88 -23.28
C LYS A 334 49.57 -16.41 -23.38
N LYS A 335 50.01 -15.49 -22.52
CA LYS A 335 51.43 -15.07 -22.46
C LYS A 335 52.36 -16.24 -22.20
N SER A 336 51.98 -17.18 -21.33
CA SER A 336 52.76 -18.40 -21.07
C SER A 336 52.86 -19.31 -22.30
N ILE A 337 51.77 -19.46 -23.07
CA ILE A 337 51.76 -20.23 -24.32
C ILE A 337 52.61 -19.54 -25.40
N ASP A 338 52.51 -18.21 -25.53
CA ASP A 338 53.31 -17.43 -26.48
C ASP A 338 54.82 -17.55 -26.15
N MET A 339 55.18 -17.46 -24.87
CA MET A 339 56.55 -17.70 -24.38
C MET A 339 57.03 -19.14 -24.59
N GLU A 340 56.17 -20.15 -24.37
CA GLU A 340 56.54 -21.56 -24.58
C GLU A 340 56.78 -21.86 -26.07
N ASN A 341 55.97 -21.27 -26.95
CA ASN A 341 56.19 -21.32 -28.40
C ASN A 341 57.53 -20.64 -28.81
N GLU A 342 57.89 -19.52 -28.18
CA GLU A 342 59.18 -18.85 -28.41
C GLU A 342 60.36 -19.69 -27.92
N VAL A 343 60.28 -20.25 -26.70
CA VAL A 343 61.27 -21.20 -26.16
C VAL A 343 61.42 -22.42 -27.07
N GLN A 344 60.34 -22.92 -27.68
CA GLN A 344 60.40 -24.05 -28.58
C GLN A 344 61.07 -23.70 -29.93
N LYS A 345 60.89 -22.48 -30.46
CA LYS A 345 61.68 -21.99 -31.60
C LYS A 345 63.17 -21.92 -31.26
N LEU A 346 63.51 -21.28 -30.14
CA LEU A 346 64.89 -21.17 -29.66
C LEU A 346 65.55 -22.53 -29.44
N ARG A 347 64.81 -23.56 -29.01
CA ARG A 347 65.29 -24.95 -28.95
C ARG A 347 65.61 -25.54 -30.33
N THR A 348 64.78 -25.27 -31.35
CA THR A 348 65.08 -25.73 -32.72
C THR A 348 66.30 -25.03 -33.32
N GLU A 349 66.45 -23.72 -33.09
CA GLU A 349 67.62 -22.94 -33.49
C GLU A 349 68.89 -23.38 -32.76
N LEU A 350 68.79 -23.69 -31.46
CA LEU A 350 69.88 -24.25 -30.66
C LEU A 350 70.32 -25.63 -31.18
N ASN A 351 69.38 -26.51 -31.55
CA ASN A 351 69.68 -27.81 -32.15
C ASN A 351 70.37 -27.65 -33.52
N SER A 352 69.91 -26.74 -34.37
CA SER A 352 70.59 -26.41 -35.64
C SER A 352 71.99 -25.85 -35.40
N THR A 353 72.15 -24.94 -34.45
CA THR A 353 73.45 -24.37 -34.04
C THR A 353 74.40 -25.46 -33.53
N LYS A 354 73.88 -26.44 -32.78
CA LYS A 354 74.65 -27.60 -32.35
C LYS A 354 75.12 -28.44 -33.54
N MET A 355 74.24 -28.76 -34.51
CA MET A 355 74.65 -29.47 -35.73
C MET A 355 75.75 -28.73 -36.50
N TYR A 356 75.66 -27.39 -36.61
CA TYR A 356 76.73 -26.60 -37.23
C TYR A 356 78.04 -26.65 -36.43
N LYS A 357 77.99 -26.59 -35.09
CA LYS A 357 79.17 -26.73 -34.22
C LYS A 357 79.82 -28.10 -34.33
N ASP A 358 79.01 -29.16 -34.33
CA ASP A 358 79.49 -30.53 -34.44
C ASP A 358 80.17 -30.73 -35.81
N LYS A 359 79.55 -30.26 -36.91
CA LYS A 359 80.14 -30.26 -38.26
C LYS A 359 81.42 -29.40 -38.38
N CYS A 360 81.49 -28.25 -37.71
CA CYS A 360 82.74 -27.47 -37.64
C CYS A 360 83.85 -28.22 -36.89
N SER A 361 83.49 -29.07 -35.92
CA SER A 361 84.44 -29.92 -35.19
C SER A 361 84.95 -31.08 -36.06
N GLU A 362 84.08 -31.69 -36.86
CA GLU A 362 84.44 -32.69 -37.88
C GLU A 362 85.42 -32.08 -38.91
N LEU A 363 85.06 -30.95 -39.53
CA LEU A 363 85.91 -30.24 -40.50
C LEU A 363 87.26 -29.82 -39.91
N SER A 364 87.31 -29.45 -38.63
CA SER A 364 88.57 -29.15 -37.93
C SER A 364 89.45 -30.39 -37.77
N GLY A 365 88.85 -31.55 -37.50
CA GLY A 365 89.55 -32.84 -37.45
C GLY A 365 90.02 -33.33 -38.82
N GLU A 366 89.27 -33.07 -39.89
CA GLU A 366 89.69 -33.33 -41.26
C GLU A 366 90.85 -32.43 -41.68
N LEU A 367 90.77 -31.13 -41.40
CA LEU A 367 91.84 -30.16 -41.67
C LEU A 367 93.16 -30.56 -40.98
N GLU A 368 93.10 -30.96 -39.71
CA GLU A 368 94.30 -31.39 -38.98
C GLU A 368 94.87 -32.71 -39.52
N LYS A 369 94.04 -33.67 -39.96
CA LYS A 369 94.52 -34.87 -40.69
C LYS A 369 95.25 -34.47 -41.98
N THR A 370 94.64 -33.62 -42.81
CA THR A 370 95.23 -33.14 -44.07
C THR A 370 96.55 -32.40 -43.83
N LYS A 371 96.63 -31.60 -42.77
CA LYS A 371 97.86 -30.93 -42.35
C LYS A 371 98.95 -31.92 -41.92
N ASN A 372 98.62 -32.95 -41.13
CA ASN A 372 99.56 -34.01 -40.76
C ASN A 372 100.04 -34.84 -41.98
N GLU A 373 99.20 -35.00 -43.01
CA GLU A 373 99.61 -35.64 -44.28
C GLU A 373 100.52 -34.73 -45.12
N TYR A 374 100.22 -33.42 -45.17
CA TYR A 374 101.09 -32.43 -45.80
C TYR A 374 102.47 -32.35 -45.13
N GLU A 375 102.54 -32.39 -43.80
CA GLU A 375 103.79 -32.42 -43.04
C GLU A 375 104.62 -33.69 -43.32
N LYS A 376 103.97 -34.86 -43.45
CA LYS A 376 104.63 -36.12 -43.90
C LYS A 376 105.16 -36.01 -45.33
N LEU A 377 104.38 -35.43 -46.25
CA LEU A 377 104.80 -35.22 -47.64
C LEU A 377 105.99 -34.25 -47.72
N GLN A 378 106.00 -33.18 -46.91
CA GLN A 378 107.15 -32.29 -46.78
C GLN A 378 108.40 -33.01 -46.25
N HIS A 379 108.27 -33.90 -45.25
CA HIS A 379 109.40 -34.72 -44.80
C HIS A 379 109.93 -35.63 -45.92
N ALA A 380 109.05 -36.33 -46.63
CA ALA A 380 109.42 -37.20 -47.74
C ALA A 380 110.09 -36.44 -48.89
N ILE A 381 109.62 -35.23 -49.21
CA ILE A 381 110.28 -34.31 -50.16
C ILE A 381 111.67 -33.90 -49.64
N GLY A 382 111.80 -33.61 -48.34
CA GLY A 382 113.09 -33.33 -47.70
C GLY A 382 114.09 -34.49 -47.82
N GLU A 383 113.64 -35.73 -47.65
CA GLU A 383 114.47 -36.94 -47.83
C GLU A 383 114.81 -37.23 -49.29
N LYS A 384 113.88 -36.99 -50.22
CA LYS A 384 114.17 -37.02 -51.66
C LYS A 384 115.18 -35.95 -52.08
N ASN A 385 115.11 -34.76 -51.48
CA ASN A 385 116.11 -33.70 -51.70
C ASN A 385 117.49 -34.06 -51.12
N LYS A 386 117.55 -34.65 -49.93
CA LYS A 386 118.81 -35.19 -49.36
C LYS A 386 119.42 -36.27 -50.25
N THR A 387 118.64 -37.29 -50.63
CA THR A 387 119.13 -38.38 -51.49
C THR A 387 119.52 -37.90 -52.88
N MET A 388 118.84 -36.89 -53.44
CA MET A 388 119.26 -36.20 -54.66
C MET A 388 120.58 -35.44 -54.50
N GLN A 389 120.83 -34.77 -53.36
CA GLN A 389 122.14 -34.16 -53.06
C GLN A 389 123.25 -35.22 -52.88
N GLN A 390 122.93 -36.35 -52.25
CA GLN A 390 123.84 -37.50 -52.12
C GLN A 390 124.26 -37.99 -53.51
N LEU A 391 123.29 -38.34 -54.37
CA LEU A 391 123.53 -38.78 -55.75
C LEU A 391 124.28 -37.73 -56.59
N LYS A 392 124.03 -36.43 -56.36
CA LYS A 392 124.79 -35.37 -57.02
C LYS A 392 126.26 -35.37 -56.58
N THR A 393 126.52 -35.58 -55.29
CA THR A 393 127.88 -35.64 -54.73
C THR A 393 128.61 -36.89 -55.25
N ASP A 394 127.94 -38.05 -55.22
CA ASP A 394 128.45 -39.30 -55.80
C ASP A 394 128.76 -39.15 -57.31
N LEU A 395 127.95 -38.40 -58.05
CA LEU A 395 128.18 -38.10 -59.46
C LEU A 395 129.39 -37.17 -59.66
N GLU A 396 129.55 -36.15 -58.82
CA GLU A 396 130.74 -35.28 -58.83
C GLU A 396 132.02 -36.04 -58.44
N GLU A 397 131.95 -37.01 -57.53
CA GLU A 397 133.06 -37.91 -57.17
C GLU A 397 133.37 -38.93 -58.27
N LYS A 398 132.35 -39.56 -58.88
CA LYS A 398 132.49 -40.39 -60.08
C LYS A 398 133.15 -39.61 -61.22
N THR A 399 132.82 -38.33 -61.38
CA THR A 399 133.42 -37.45 -62.39
C THR A 399 134.89 -37.17 -62.07
N LYS A 400 135.23 -36.86 -60.81
CA LYS A 400 136.63 -36.70 -60.36
C LYS A 400 137.45 -37.99 -60.53
N ALA A 401 136.87 -39.15 -60.24
CA ALA A 401 137.50 -40.45 -60.46
C ALA A 401 137.71 -40.76 -61.95
N TYR A 402 136.74 -40.41 -62.80
CA TYR A 402 136.86 -40.52 -64.26
C TYR A 402 137.99 -39.61 -64.78
N ASP A 403 138.08 -38.35 -64.34
CA ASP A 403 139.16 -37.43 -64.72
C ASP A 403 140.54 -37.81 -64.12
N LEU A 404 140.60 -38.63 -63.07
CA LEU A 404 141.84 -39.25 -62.57
C LEU A 404 142.28 -40.43 -63.44
N ILE A 405 141.38 -41.38 -63.74
CA ILE A 405 141.65 -42.50 -64.66
C ILE A 405 142.08 -41.98 -66.05
N ARG A 406 141.45 -40.89 -66.51
CA ARG A 406 141.78 -40.15 -67.74
C ARG A 406 143.17 -39.49 -67.72
N LYS A 407 143.79 -39.31 -66.55
CA LYS A 407 145.18 -38.84 -66.40
C LYS A 407 146.18 -39.98 -66.28
N GLU A 408 145.76 -41.15 -65.80
CA GLU A 408 146.63 -42.34 -65.71
C GLU A 408 146.70 -43.12 -67.03
N GLN A 409 145.67 -43.09 -67.88
CA GLN A 409 145.63 -43.80 -69.16
C GLN A 409 145.93 -42.89 -70.36
N ASN A 410 147.21 -42.76 -70.68
CA ASN A 410 147.74 -41.86 -71.69
C ASN A 410 147.63 -42.42 -73.13
N LEU A 411 146.41 -42.42 -73.70
CA LEU A 411 146.15 -42.85 -75.09
C LEU A 411 145.43 -41.78 -75.93
N ASN A 412 145.88 -41.65 -77.19
CA ASN A 412 145.39 -40.68 -78.17
C ASN A 412 144.47 -41.34 -79.22
N LYS A 413 143.52 -40.55 -79.76
CA LYS A 413 142.75 -40.77 -81.00
C LYS A 413 141.94 -42.07 -81.14
N PHE A 414 140.61 -41.93 -81.20
CA PHE A 414 139.88 -42.13 -82.48
C PHE A 414 138.59 -41.29 -82.50
N ASN A 415 137.91 -41.22 -83.64
CA ASN A 415 136.68 -40.44 -83.88
C ASN A 415 135.83 -41.12 -84.97
N ILE A 416 134.54 -40.77 -85.10
CA ILE A 416 133.54 -41.31 -86.06
C ILE A 416 133.05 -42.73 -85.65
N GLY A 417 131.77 -43.11 -85.72
CA GLY A 417 130.52 -42.39 -86.05
C GLY A 417 129.42 -43.35 -86.55
N LEU A 418 128.18 -42.86 -86.80
CA LEU A 418 126.98 -43.61 -87.27
C LEU A 418 126.39 -44.59 -86.22
N SER A 419 125.15 -45.11 -86.31
CA SER A 419 124.05 -44.98 -87.30
C SER A 419 122.65 -45.11 -86.64
N ASN A 420 121.58 -44.84 -87.40
CA ASN A 420 120.18 -45.04 -86.99
C ASN A 420 119.75 -46.51 -86.96
N VAL A 421 119.14 -46.98 -85.86
CA VAL A 421 117.99 -47.92 -85.77
C VAL A 421 117.22 -47.56 -84.48
N ASP A 422 115.87 -47.70 -84.47
CA ASP A 422 115.01 -48.08 -83.31
C ASP A 422 113.57 -47.53 -83.40
N GLN A 423 113.33 -46.37 -84.03
CA GLN A 423 112.03 -45.66 -84.05
C GLN A 423 110.85 -46.42 -84.73
N THR A 424 111.04 -47.66 -85.16
CA THR A 424 110.02 -48.48 -85.85
C THR A 424 109.35 -49.52 -84.95
N GLU A 425 110.05 -50.07 -83.94
CA GLU A 425 109.44 -51.06 -83.04
C GLU A 425 108.54 -50.41 -81.97
N GLU A 426 108.93 -49.25 -81.44
CA GLU A 426 108.17 -48.51 -80.44
C GLU A 426 106.78 -48.08 -80.97
N LEU A 427 106.71 -47.70 -82.25
CA LEU A 427 105.48 -47.34 -82.95
C LEU A 427 104.54 -48.57 -83.13
N LEU A 428 105.12 -49.76 -83.30
CA LEU A 428 104.38 -51.03 -83.37
C LEU A 428 103.83 -51.45 -82.00
N ARG A 429 104.61 -51.25 -80.93
CA ARG A 429 104.20 -51.47 -79.54
C ARG A 429 103.03 -50.55 -79.15
N LEU A 430 103.17 -49.23 -79.34
CA LEU A 430 102.14 -48.24 -79.03
C LEU A 430 100.82 -48.51 -79.77
N LYS A 431 100.88 -49.02 -81.01
CA LYS A 431 99.67 -49.36 -81.78
C LYS A 431 98.89 -50.54 -81.16
N LYS A 432 99.61 -51.53 -80.62
CA LYS A 432 99.03 -52.70 -79.94
C LYS A 432 98.50 -52.37 -78.54
N GLU A 433 99.14 -51.42 -77.86
CA GLU A 433 98.73 -50.89 -76.56
C GLU A 433 97.41 -50.08 -76.66
N ASN A 434 97.27 -49.26 -77.71
CA ASN A 434 96.00 -48.58 -78.02
C ASN A 434 94.86 -49.55 -78.37
N GLU A 435 95.15 -50.68 -79.00
CA GLU A 435 94.16 -51.72 -79.32
C GLU A 435 93.63 -52.42 -78.06
N ASN A 436 94.52 -52.70 -77.08
CA ASN A 436 94.12 -53.20 -75.75
C ASN A 436 93.28 -52.18 -74.96
N LEU A 437 93.70 -50.91 -74.91
CA LEU A 437 92.95 -49.85 -74.22
C LEU A 437 91.54 -49.66 -74.81
N LYS A 438 91.39 -49.82 -76.13
CA LYS A 438 90.08 -49.79 -76.79
C LYS A 438 89.17 -50.94 -76.33
N ASN A 439 89.71 -52.16 -76.24
CA ASN A 439 88.95 -53.31 -75.73
C ASN A 439 88.56 -53.15 -74.25
N GLU A 440 89.40 -52.52 -73.43
CA GLU A 440 89.08 -52.22 -72.02
C GLU A 440 87.96 -51.15 -71.90
N ILE A 441 87.94 -50.16 -72.80
CA ILE A 441 86.88 -49.15 -72.89
C ILE A 441 85.55 -49.79 -73.30
N ASP A 442 85.52 -50.65 -74.33
CA ASP A 442 84.28 -51.33 -74.74
C ASP A 442 83.79 -52.37 -73.70
N LEU A 443 84.66 -52.89 -72.83
CA LEU A 443 84.25 -53.66 -71.64
C LEU A 443 83.58 -52.77 -70.59
N LYS A 444 84.22 -51.68 -70.14
CA LYS A 444 83.65 -50.74 -69.16
C LYS A 444 82.32 -50.15 -69.62
N LYS A 445 82.20 -49.84 -70.91
CA LYS A 445 80.96 -49.38 -71.55
C LYS A 445 79.82 -50.41 -71.48
N ASN A 446 80.11 -51.71 -71.54
CA ASN A 446 79.12 -52.76 -71.34
C ASN A 446 78.72 -52.92 -69.85
N GLU A 447 79.65 -52.72 -68.91
CA GLU A 447 79.32 -52.68 -67.48
C GLU A 447 78.40 -51.50 -67.12
N GLU A 448 78.68 -50.31 -67.64
CA GLU A 448 77.82 -49.13 -67.47
C GLU A 448 76.45 -49.34 -68.13
N LEU A 449 76.41 -49.89 -69.35
CA LEU A 449 75.15 -50.22 -70.04
C LEU A 449 74.31 -51.25 -69.27
N ASN A 450 74.91 -52.14 -68.48
CA ASN A 450 74.18 -53.06 -67.61
C ASN A 450 73.69 -52.38 -66.33
N LYS A 451 74.48 -51.50 -65.71
CA LYS A 451 74.02 -50.67 -64.58
C LYS A 451 72.85 -49.76 -64.97
N VAL A 452 72.87 -49.18 -66.16
CA VAL A 452 71.74 -48.40 -66.70
C VAL A 452 70.47 -49.26 -66.80
N LYS A 453 70.55 -50.51 -67.28
CA LYS A 453 69.40 -51.43 -67.34
C LYS A 453 68.88 -51.84 -65.96
N GLU A 454 69.74 -51.89 -64.94
CA GLU A 454 69.31 -52.10 -63.55
C GLU A 454 68.56 -50.87 -63.02
N PHE A 455 69.08 -49.66 -63.24
CA PHE A 455 68.36 -48.43 -62.90
C PHE A 455 67.05 -48.25 -63.69
N GLU A 456 66.97 -48.68 -64.96
CA GLU A 456 65.71 -48.71 -65.71
C GLU A 456 64.68 -49.68 -65.11
N LYS A 457 65.11 -50.86 -64.64
CA LYS A 457 64.25 -51.78 -63.87
C LYS A 457 63.82 -51.17 -62.54
N GLU A 458 64.72 -50.50 -61.83
CA GLU A 458 64.45 -49.90 -60.53
C GLU A 458 63.47 -48.72 -60.65
N ILE A 459 63.66 -47.86 -61.67
CA ILE A 459 62.69 -46.82 -62.06
C ILE A 459 61.35 -47.43 -62.49
N GLY A 460 61.36 -48.58 -63.19
CA GLY A 460 60.14 -49.34 -63.52
C GLY A 460 59.40 -49.86 -62.28
N ASN A 461 60.13 -50.36 -61.28
CA ASN A 461 59.58 -50.81 -60.01
C ASN A 461 59.05 -49.63 -59.17
N LEU A 462 59.78 -48.51 -59.13
CA LEU A 462 59.34 -47.28 -58.46
C LEU A 462 58.10 -46.68 -59.13
N LYS A 463 58.01 -46.72 -60.47
CA LYS A 463 56.77 -46.34 -61.19
C LYS A 463 55.60 -47.23 -60.80
N LYS A 464 55.76 -48.56 -60.81
CA LYS A 464 54.73 -49.49 -60.33
C LYS A 464 54.32 -49.23 -58.89
N MET A 465 55.28 -49.05 -57.98
CA MET A 465 54.98 -48.78 -56.56
C MET A 465 54.28 -47.44 -56.37
N ASN A 466 54.62 -46.41 -57.16
CA ASN A 466 53.93 -45.13 -57.12
C ASN A 466 52.52 -45.20 -57.75
N GLU A 467 52.32 -46.06 -58.74
CA GLU A 467 51.02 -46.33 -59.36
C GLU A 467 50.13 -47.20 -58.45
N GLU A 468 50.70 -48.15 -57.70
CA GLU A 468 50.04 -48.87 -56.60
C GLU A 468 49.70 -47.95 -55.42
N LEU A 469 50.57 -47.01 -55.07
CA LEU A 469 50.28 -45.98 -54.05
C LEU A 469 49.19 -45.01 -54.51
N LYS A 470 49.19 -44.60 -55.78
CA LYS A 470 48.13 -43.79 -56.38
C LYS A 470 46.80 -44.55 -56.38
N ASN A 471 46.79 -45.81 -56.81
CA ASN A 471 45.60 -46.66 -56.79
C ASN A 471 45.08 -46.86 -55.36
N LYS A 472 45.96 -47.09 -54.37
CA LYS A 472 45.57 -47.12 -52.95
C LYS A 472 45.04 -45.78 -52.44
N THR A 473 45.55 -44.65 -52.94
CA THR A 473 45.05 -43.32 -52.57
C THR A 473 43.65 -43.08 -53.16
N GLU A 474 43.41 -43.49 -54.40
CA GLU A 474 42.10 -43.45 -55.05
C GLU A 474 41.11 -44.45 -54.39
N GLU A 475 41.58 -45.62 -53.96
CA GLU A 475 40.80 -46.61 -53.20
C GLU A 475 40.44 -46.09 -51.79
N ILE A 476 41.36 -45.41 -51.10
CA ILE A 476 41.08 -44.69 -49.84
C ILE A 476 40.08 -43.56 -50.06
N MET A 477 40.16 -42.80 -51.15
CA MET A 477 39.15 -41.77 -51.46
C MET A 477 37.77 -42.36 -51.76
N LYS A 478 37.71 -43.56 -52.35
CA LYS A 478 36.45 -44.21 -52.75
C LYS A 478 35.78 -44.99 -51.61
N ASN A 479 36.56 -45.63 -50.74
CA ASN A 479 36.04 -46.41 -49.61
C ASN A 479 35.60 -45.54 -48.42
N ASN A 480 35.86 -44.23 -48.44
CA ASN A 480 35.36 -43.28 -47.44
C ASN A 480 33.92 -42.76 -47.71
N SER A 481 33.18 -43.36 -48.65
CA SER A 481 31.78 -42.99 -48.92
C SER A 481 30.73 -44.00 -48.44
N GLU A 482 31.10 -45.11 -47.81
CA GLU A 482 30.14 -46.05 -47.20
C GLU A 482 30.74 -46.84 -46.02
N SER A 483 29.92 -47.06 -44.98
CA SER A 483 30.18 -47.76 -43.71
C SER A 483 31.00 -47.06 -42.60
N ASP A 484 30.35 -46.87 -41.45
CA ASP A 484 30.99 -46.52 -40.17
C ASP A 484 31.95 -47.60 -39.65
N LYS A 485 33.11 -47.20 -39.12
CA LYS A 485 33.39 -47.26 -37.66
C LYS A 485 34.79 -46.72 -37.26
N LYS A 486 34.79 -45.88 -36.21
CA LYS A 486 35.93 -45.42 -35.38
C LYS A 486 36.94 -44.41 -35.99
N PRO A 487 36.69 -43.10 -35.80
CA PRO A 487 37.70 -42.10 -35.44
C PRO A 487 38.04 -42.16 -33.92
N PRO A 488 39.06 -41.45 -33.43
CA PRO A 488 39.45 -41.44 -32.01
C PRO A 488 38.46 -40.69 -31.09
N GLU A 489 38.57 -40.98 -29.79
CA GLU A 489 37.49 -40.84 -28.79
C GLU A 489 37.22 -39.40 -28.29
N ASN A 490 37.89 -38.39 -28.85
CA ASN A 490 37.86 -37.01 -28.35
C ASN A 490 36.91 -36.07 -29.15
N ASP A 491 36.94 -36.14 -30.48
CA ASP A 491 36.29 -35.12 -31.33
C ASP A 491 34.78 -35.34 -31.48
N ASN A 492 34.31 -36.57 -31.26
CA ASN A 492 32.89 -36.94 -31.26
C ASN A 492 32.12 -36.25 -30.10
N LEU A 493 32.78 -36.04 -28.96
CA LEU A 493 32.17 -35.31 -27.83
C LEU A 493 31.96 -33.83 -28.18
N TYR A 494 32.95 -33.19 -28.81
CA TYR A 494 32.85 -31.81 -29.29
C TYR A 494 31.78 -31.63 -30.36
N LEU A 495 31.69 -32.55 -31.33
CA LEU A 495 30.64 -32.51 -32.35
C LEU A 495 29.24 -32.64 -31.74
N LYS A 496 29.03 -33.60 -30.82
CA LYS A 496 27.76 -33.72 -30.09
C LYS A 496 27.43 -32.50 -29.24
N GLU A 497 28.39 -31.96 -28.50
CA GLU A 497 28.18 -30.72 -27.75
C GLU A 497 27.78 -29.56 -28.66
N ILE A 498 28.44 -29.39 -29.82
CA ILE A 498 28.12 -28.32 -30.78
C ILE A 498 26.73 -28.53 -31.37
N GLU A 499 26.32 -29.77 -31.63
CA GLU A 499 25.01 -30.11 -32.18
C GLU A 499 23.88 -29.94 -31.14
N GLU A 500 24.09 -30.33 -29.88
CA GLU A 500 23.18 -30.03 -28.77
C GLU A 500 23.11 -28.53 -28.45
N LYS A 501 24.24 -27.82 -28.50
CA LYS A 501 24.28 -26.35 -28.33
C LYS A 501 23.53 -25.66 -29.48
N LYS A 502 23.67 -26.11 -30.73
CA LYS A 502 22.83 -25.68 -31.86
C LYS A 502 21.35 -25.91 -31.59
N LYS A 503 20.96 -27.12 -31.19
CA LYS A 503 19.56 -27.50 -30.93
C LYS A 503 18.95 -26.70 -29.79
N ASN A 504 19.72 -26.42 -28.74
CA ASN A 504 19.32 -25.53 -27.64
C ASN A 504 19.20 -24.06 -28.07
N ILE A 505 20.05 -23.57 -28.99
CA ILE A 505 19.90 -22.24 -29.59
C ILE A 505 18.64 -22.18 -30.44
N GLU A 506 18.40 -23.17 -31.31
CA GLU A 506 17.21 -23.23 -32.17
C GLU A 506 15.90 -23.30 -31.37
N ASN A 507 15.88 -24.05 -30.26
CA ASN A 507 14.75 -24.09 -29.34
C ASN A 507 14.54 -22.73 -28.62
N LYS A 508 15.62 -22.08 -28.17
CA LYS A 508 15.54 -20.73 -27.57
C LYS A 508 15.08 -19.68 -28.57
N GLU A 509 15.47 -19.77 -29.85
CA GLU A 509 14.94 -18.90 -30.90
C GLU A 509 13.44 -19.09 -31.13
N LYS A 510 12.92 -20.32 -30.99
CA LYS A 510 11.47 -20.59 -31.09
C LYS A 510 10.72 -19.98 -29.90
N GLU A 511 11.18 -20.22 -28.66
CA GLU A 511 10.63 -19.56 -27.47
C GLU A 511 10.65 -18.02 -27.57
N LEU A 512 11.74 -17.45 -28.11
CA LEU A 512 11.90 -16.00 -28.22
C LEU A 512 10.94 -15.43 -29.27
N LYS A 513 10.72 -16.13 -30.40
CA LYS A 513 9.69 -15.78 -31.40
C LYS A 513 8.27 -15.89 -30.83
N GLU A 514 7.98 -16.89 -30.00
CA GLU A 514 6.68 -17.01 -29.32
C GLU A 514 6.45 -15.88 -28.31
N LYS A 515 7.44 -15.58 -27.46
CA LYS A 515 7.40 -14.44 -26.51
C LYS A 515 7.31 -13.09 -27.21
N GLN A 516 7.96 -12.93 -28.36
CA GLN A 516 7.84 -11.73 -29.20
C GLN A 516 6.42 -11.58 -29.77
N LYS A 517 5.81 -12.66 -30.25
CA LYS A 517 4.41 -12.64 -30.71
C LYS A 517 3.44 -12.33 -29.57
N GLU A 518 3.65 -12.91 -28.38
CA GLU A 518 2.85 -12.61 -27.19
C GLU A 518 2.96 -11.13 -26.76
N LEU A 519 4.12 -10.50 -26.97
CA LEU A 519 4.31 -9.06 -26.78
C LEU A 519 3.59 -8.22 -27.86
N GLU A 520 3.63 -8.63 -29.14
CA GLU A 520 2.91 -7.94 -30.22
C GLU A 520 1.38 -7.97 -30.00
N ASP A 521 0.83 -9.12 -29.58
CA ASP A 521 -0.60 -9.23 -29.29
C ASP A 521 -0.99 -8.45 -28.02
N LYS A 522 -0.14 -8.40 -26.98
CA LYS A 522 -0.34 -7.52 -25.81
C LYS A 522 -0.27 -6.03 -26.17
N GLN A 523 0.59 -5.63 -27.10
CA GLN A 523 0.66 -4.24 -27.56
C GLN A 523 -0.62 -3.85 -28.30
N ARG A 524 -1.16 -4.72 -29.18
CA ARG A 524 -2.46 -4.47 -29.84
C ARG A 524 -3.60 -4.30 -28.83
N ASP A 525 -3.58 -5.07 -27.75
CA ASP A 525 -4.57 -5.00 -26.68
C ASP A 525 -4.50 -3.67 -25.90
N ILE A 526 -3.29 -3.12 -25.73
CA ILE A 526 -3.05 -1.78 -25.16
C ILE A 526 -3.52 -0.69 -26.14
N ASP A 527 -3.14 -0.78 -27.42
CA ASP A 527 -3.51 0.19 -28.46
C ASP A 527 -5.05 0.27 -28.66
N ASN A 528 -5.75 -0.85 -28.49
CA ASN A 528 -7.21 -0.89 -28.55
C ASN A 528 -7.86 -0.27 -27.30
N LYS A 529 -7.34 -0.56 -26.10
CA LYS A 529 -7.82 0.06 -24.85
C LYS A 529 -7.59 1.57 -24.83
N GLN A 530 -6.49 2.06 -25.44
CA GLN A 530 -6.26 3.50 -25.59
C GLN A 530 -7.32 4.17 -26.47
N LYS A 531 -7.71 3.54 -27.60
CA LYS A 531 -8.79 4.09 -28.46
C LYS A 531 -10.14 4.14 -27.73
N GLU A 532 -10.48 3.10 -26.97
CA GLU A 532 -11.71 3.07 -26.17
C GLU A 532 -11.71 4.16 -25.08
N LEU A 533 -10.54 4.49 -24.52
CA LEU A 533 -10.36 5.62 -23.60
C LEU A 533 -10.55 6.98 -24.31
N ASP A 534 -9.90 7.15 -25.46
CA ASP A 534 -9.98 8.37 -26.28
C ASP A 534 -11.41 8.66 -26.79
N GLU A 535 -12.21 7.61 -27.02
CA GLU A 535 -13.63 7.72 -27.39
C GLU A 535 -14.49 8.16 -26.21
N LYS A 536 -14.34 7.52 -25.04
CA LYS A 536 -15.06 7.92 -23.81
C LYS A 536 -14.69 9.33 -23.35
N GLN A 537 -13.45 9.77 -23.57
CA GLN A 537 -13.05 11.15 -23.29
C GLN A 537 -13.77 12.18 -24.19
N LYS A 538 -14.00 11.86 -25.48
CA LYS A 538 -14.78 12.71 -26.40
C LYS A 538 -16.26 12.75 -26.01
N GLU A 539 -16.82 11.62 -25.57
CA GLU A 539 -18.19 11.54 -25.07
C GLU A 539 -18.39 12.40 -23.80
N ALA A 540 -17.45 12.32 -22.85
CA ALA A 540 -17.45 13.18 -21.66
C ALA A 540 -17.34 14.68 -22.01
N GLU A 541 -16.52 15.05 -23.00
CA GLU A 541 -16.49 16.42 -23.52
C GLU A 541 -17.81 16.87 -24.16
N HIS A 542 -18.51 15.97 -24.85
CA HIS A 542 -19.82 16.28 -25.44
C HIS A 542 -20.86 16.55 -24.35
N ILE A 543 -20.97 15.66 -23.36
CA ILE A 543 -21.88 15.80 -22.21
C ILE A 543 -21.60 17.12 -21.46
N LYS A 544 -20.33 17.49 -21.27
CA LYS A 544 -19.96 18.77 -20.65
C LYS A 544 -20.47 19.97 -21.46
N LYS A 545 -20.30 19.97 -22.79
CA LYS A 545 -20.79 21.05 -23.67
C LYS A 545 -22.32 21.15 -23.66
N GLU A 546 -23.02 20.02 -23.57
CA GLU A 546 -24.49 19.99 -23.46
C GLU A 546 -24.98 20.56 -22.11
N LEU A 547 -24.29 20.23 -21.00
CA LEU A 547 -24.56 20.82 -19.68
C LEU A 547 -24.32 22.34 -19.66
N GLU A 548 -23.22 22.83 -20.25
CA GLU A 548 -22.97 24.27 -20.39
C GLU A 548 -24.05 24.98 -21.24
N GLY A 549 -24.65 24.28 -22.21
CA GLY A 549 -25.79 24.77 -22.98
C GLY A 549 -27.05 24.90 -22.11
N LYS A 550 -27.44 23.84 -21.41
CA LYS A 550 -28.62 23.83 -20.51
C LYS A 550 -28.50 24.86 -19.39
N ASN A 551 -27.31 25.07 -18.84
CA ASN A 551 -27.10 26.06 -17.77
C ASN A 551 -27.35 27.51 -18.26
N LYS A 552 -26.98 27.83 -19.51
CA LYS A 552 -27.27 29.13 -20.15
C LYS A 552 -28.76 29.32 -20.42
N GLU A 553 -29.48 28.25 -20.74
CA GLU A 553 -30.94 28.28 -20.91
C GLU A 553 -31.66 28.56 -19.57
N VAL A 554 -31.16 28.01 -18.46
CA VAL A 554 -31.66 28.31 -17.10
C VAL A 554 -31.43 29.78 -16.72
N GLU A 555 -30.22 30.31 -16.95
CA GLU A 555 -29.96 31.75 -16.73
C GLU A 555 -30.88 32.67 -17.53
N ALA A 556 -31.23 32.31 -18.77
CA ALA A 556 -32.12 33.10 -19.60
C ALA A 556 -33.55 33.13 -19.02
N LYS A 557 -34.07 31.97 -18.58
CA LYS A 557 -35.40 31.86 -17.95
C LYS A 557 -35.47 32.58 -16.60
N GLN A 558 -34.39 32.56 -15.83
CA GLN A 558 -34.29 33.32 -14.57
C GLN A 558 -34.48 34.83 -14.80
N LYS A 559 -33.79 35.39 -15.80
CA LYS A 559 -33.88 36.82 -16.18
C LYS A 559 -35.26 37.21 -16.73
N GLU A 560 -35.94 36.30 -17.44
CA GLU A 560 -37.32 36.51 -17.90
C GLU A 560 -38.34 36.51 -16.75
N LEU A 561 -38.09 35.74 -15.68
CA LEU A 561 -38.95 35.70 -14.50
C LEU A 561 -38.79 36.97 -13.65
N GLU A 562 -37.55 37.46 -13.49
CA GLU A 562 -37.26 38.74 -12.82
C GLU A 562 -37.89 39.97 -13.50
N SER A 563 -38.02 39.97 -14.83
CA SER A 563 -38.70 41.08 -15.53
C SER A 563 -40.21 41.07 -15.28
N LYS A 564 -40.85 39.90 -15.35
CA LYS A 564 -42.28 39.73 -15.05
C LYS A 564 -42.63 40.09 -13.60
N GLN A 565 -41.73 39.84 -12.65
CA GLN A 565 -41.90 40.24 -11.24
C GLN A 565 -42.06 41.77 -11.11
N LYS A 566 -41.24 42.55 -11.85
CA LYS A 566 -41.25 44.02 -11.81
C LYS A 566 -42.49 44.63 -12.48
N ASP A 567 -42.98 44.01 -13.55
CA ASP A 567 -44.23 44.44 -14.21
C ASP A 567 -45.46 44.30 -13.29
N ILE A 568 -45.45 43.31 -12.38
CA ILE A 568 -46.49 43.15 -11.36
C ILE A 568 -46.39 44.25 -10.29
N GLU A 569 -45.19 44.50 -9.73
CA GLU A 569 -44.98 45.56 -8.73
C GLU A 569 -45.37 46.97 -9.22
N ASN A 570 -45.24 47.23 -10.52
CA ASN A 570 -45.63 48.51 -11.10
C ASN A 570 -47.17 48.68 -11.16
N ARG A 571 -47.90 47.65 -11.57
CA ARG A 571 -49.38 47.68 -11.58
C ARG A 571 -50.00 47.80 -10.19
N GLU A 572 -49.35 47.22 -9.17
CA GLU A 572 -49.78 47.38 -7.77
C GLU A 572 -49.57 48.79 -7.18
N LYS A 573 -48.81 49.66 -7.85
CA LYS A 573 -48.68 51.08 -7.49
C LYS A 573 -49.80 51.91 -8.13
N GLU A 574 -50.07 51.69 -9.42
CA GLU A 574 -51.13 52.39 -10.17
C GLU A 574 -52.53 52.19 -9.57
N SER A 575 -52.79 51.06 -8.92
CA SER A 575 -54.09 50.74 -8.31
C SER A 575 -54.42 51.49 -7.00
N LYS A 576 -53.60 52.43 -6.52
CA LYS A 576 -53.72 53.01 -5.17
C LYS A 576 -54.19 54.47 -5.10
N GLU A 577 -54.40 55.15 -6.24
CA GLU A 577 -54.66 56.60 -6.29
C GLU A 577 -56.01 57.01 -6.92
N ALA A 578 -57.15 56.73 -6.25
CA ALA A 578 -58.43 57.42 -6.52
C ALA A 578 -59.47 57.24 -5.39
N LYS A 579 -60.01 58.34 -4.85
CA LYS A 579 -61.23 58.40 -4.01
C LYS A 579 -61.77 59.83 -3.90
N VAL A 580 -63.01 59.96 -3.41
CA VAL A 580 -63.82 61.19 -3.22
C VAL A 580 -64.42 61.79 -4.52
N GLU A 581 -65.68 62.26 -4.59
CA GLU A 581 -67.03 61.70 -4.31
C GLU A 581 -68.06 62.88 -4.21
N THR A 582 -69.36 62.59 -4.09
CA THR A 582 -70.53 63.50 -3.84
C THR A 582 -71.21 64.16 -5.07
N PRO A 583 -72.47 64.64 -4.95
CA PRO A 583 -73.62 63.96 -4.37
C PRO A 583 -74.81 63.84 -5.36
N ASN A 584 -74.63 64.19 -6.64
CA ASN A 584 -75.57 63.83 -7.73
C ASN A 584 -75.56 62.32 -8.04
N GLU A 585 -74.65 61.59 -7.39
CA GLU A 585 -74.27 60.24 -7.74
C GLU A 585 -75.31 59.20 -7.34
N ILE A 586 -76.21 59.44 -6.38
CA ILE A 586 -77.09 58.39 -5.83
C ILE A 586 -78.09 57.83 -6.87
N GLU A 587 -78.57 58.67 -7.79
CA GLU A 587 -79.49 58.23 -8.86
C GLU A 587 -78.73 57.55 -10.01
N GLN A 588 -77.55 58.08 -10.38
CA GLN A 588 -76.65 57.42 -11.32
C GLN A 588 -76.07 56.11 -10.75
N MET A 589 -75.88 56.02 -9.44
CA MET A 589 -75.47 54.80 -8.72
C MET A 589 -76.55 53.74 -8.81
N LYS A 590 -77.84 54.05 -8.83
CA LYS A 590 -78.87 53.01 -9.06
C LYS A 590 -78.71 52.37 -10.45
N LYS A 591 -78.52 53.16 -11.50
CA LYS A 591 -78.21 52.64 -12.85
C LYS A 591 -76.86 51.92 -12.91
N ASN A 592 -75.82 52.47 -12.29
CA ASN A 592 -74.49 51.86 -12.27
C ASN A 592 -74.47 50.58 -11.42
N ILE A 593 -75.30 50.46 -10.37
CA ILE A 593 -75.48 49.23 -9.59
C ILE A 593 -76.27 48.20 -10.39
N GLU A 594 -77.33 48.60 -11.10
CA GLU A 594 -78.09 47.69 -11.97
C GLU A 594 -77.22 47.18 -13.14
N GLN A 595 -76.41 48.05 -13.75
CA GLN A 595 -75.45 47.66 -14.78
C GLN A 595 -74.29 46.83 -14.21
N LYS A 596 -73.72 47.19 -13.05
CA LYS A 596 -72.74 46.33 -12.37
C LYS A 596 -73.34 45.02 -11.87
N GLN A 597 -74.65 44.94 -11.61
CA GLN A 597 -75.32 43.70 -11.26
C GLN A 597 -75.47 42.79 -12.48
N LYS A 598 -75.65 43.36 -13.69
CA LYS A 598 -75.48 42.62 -14.95
C LYS A 598 -74.04 42.17 -15.15
N GLU A 599 -73.06 43.07 -15.04
CA GLU A 599 -71.63 42.70 -15.16
C GLU A 599 -71.24 41.61 -14.13
N ILE A 600 -71.73 41.67 -12.89
CA ILE A 600 -71.52 40.64 -11.86
C ILE A 600 -72.19 39.31 -12.23
N ASN A 601 -73.35 39.34 -12.90
CA ASN A 601 -74.03 38.12 -13.33
C ASN A 601 -73.36 37.52 -14.59
N GLU A 602 -72.92 38.34 -15.53
CA GLU A 602 -72.15 37.94 -16.71
C GLU A 602 -70.76 37.42 -16.30
N LEU A 603 -70.10 38.05 -15.32
CA LEU A 603 -68.86 37.57 -14.70
C LEU A 603 -69.08 36.28 -13.89
N LYS A 604 -70.24 36.10 -13.23
CA LYS A 604 -70.59 34.81 -12.60
C LYS A 604 -70.75 33.71 -13.63
N GLU A 605 -71.53 33.93 -14.69
CA GLU A 605 -71.65 32.97 -15.79
C GLU A 605 -70.30 32.66 -16.44
N ALA A 606 -69.46 33.67 -16.65
CA ALA A 606 -68.12 33.50 -17.20
C ALA A 606 -67.23 32.70 -16.23
N ASN A 607 -67.29 32.97 -14.93
CA ASN A 607 -66.53 32.26 -13.91
C ASN A 607 -67.04 30.82 -13.72
N GLU A 608 -68.35 30.56 -13.81
CA GLU A 608 -68.93 29.21 -13.81
C GLU A 608 -68.50 28.42 -15.06
N LYS A 609 -68.51 29.05 -16.24
CA LYS A 609 -67.95 28.46 -17.48
C LYS A 609 -66.44 28.20 -17.34
N MET A 610 -65.70 29.10 -16.71
CA MET A 610 -64.25 28.94 -16.47
C MET A 610 -63.95 27.86 -15.43
N VAL A 611 -64.75 27.73 -14.37
CA VAL A 611 -64.66 26.64 -13.38
C VAL A 611 -65.01 25.30 -14.02
N ALA A 612 -66.00 25.23 -14.90
CA ALA A 612 -66.31 24.02 -15.68
C ALA A 612 -65.15 23.66 -16.62
N GLN A 613 -64.56 24.64 -17.32
CA GLN A 613 -63.37 24.43 -18.16
C GLN A 613 -62.16 23.96 -17.35
N LEU A 614 -61.84 24.61 -16.23
CA LEU A 614 -60.78 24.21 -15.30
C LEU A 614 -61.01 22.78 -14.75
N SER A 615 -62.25 22.42 -14.46
CA SER A 615 -62.61 21.04 -14.03
C SER A 615 -62.33 20.03 -15.14
N SER A 616 -62.66 20.35 -16.39
CA SER A 616 -62.37 19.49 -17.54
C SER A 616 -60.87 19.39 -17.86
N MET A 617 -60.13 20.50 -17.73
CA MET A 617 -58.67 20.51 -17.89
C MET A 617 -57.98 19.70 -16.79
N LYS A 618 -58.46 19.79 -15.54
CA LYS A 618 -57.90 19.03 -14.43
C LYS A 618 -58.00 17.52 -14.67
N GLY A 619 -59.15 17.00 -15.09
CA GLY A 619 -59.30 15.58 -15.43
C GLY A 619 -58.36 15.11 -16.55
N ASN A 620 -58.10 15.97 -17.55
CA ASN A 620 -57.13 15.69 -18.61
C ASN A 620 -55.67 15.75 -18.12
N VAL A 621 -55.35 16.64 -17.18
CA VAL A 621 -54.01 16.71 -16.56
C VAL A 621 -53.76 15.51 -15.66
N ASP A 622 -54.72 15.14 -14.82
CA ASP A 622 -54.61 14.01 -13.89
C ASP A 622 -54.43 12.68 -14.67
N THR A 623 -55.13 12.49 -15.80
CA THR A 623 -54.94 11.32 -16.68
C THR A 623 -53.58 11.32 -17.40
N ILE A 624 -53.14 12.46 -17.96
CA ILE A 624 -51.81 12.58 -18.59
C ILE A 624 -50.66 12.34 -17.59
N ILE A 625 -50.85 12.73 -16.32
CA ILE A 625 -49.90 12.42 -15.23
C ILE A 625 -49.90 10.92 -14.96
N ASN A 626 -51.07 10.29 -14.83
CA ASN A 626 -51.18 8.87 -14.52
C ASN A 626 -50.56 7.98 -15.62
N ASP A 627 -50.81 8.28 -16.90
CA ASP A 627 -50.19 7.58 -18.04
C ASP A 627 -48.65 7.73 -18.06
N LYS A 628 -48.12 8.88 -17.62
CA LYS A 628 -46.67 9.09 -17.47
C LYS A 628 -46.10 8.30 -16.30
N VAL A 629 -46.80 8.23 -15.16
CA VAL A 629 -46.39 7.42 -14.01
C VAL A 629 -46.32 5.95 -14.41
N ILE A 630 -47.36 5.41 -15.05
CA ILE A 630 -47.41 4.01 -15.52
C ILE A 630 -46.24 3.70 -16.48
N LYS A 631 -45.89 4.63 -17.39
CA LYS A 631 -44.71 4.47 -18.26
C LYS A 631 -43.39 4.45 -17.49
N LEU A 632 -43.18 5.41 -16.59
CA LEU A 632 -41.95 5.52 -15.80
C LEU A 632 -41.78 4.34 -14.84
N GLU A 633 -42.87 3.81 -14.28
CA GLU A 633 -42.86 2.58 -13.49
C GLU A 633 -42.48 1.36 -14.33
N ALA A 634 -43.00 1.24 -15.55
CA ALA A 634 -42.66 0.15 -16.46
C ALA A 634 -41.19 0.22 -16.93
N GLU A 635 -40.69 1.42 -17.24
CA GLU A 635 -39.27 1.66 -17.58
C GLU A 635 -38.37 1.33 -16.39
N LEU A 636 -38.68 1.81 -15.17
CA LEU A 636 -37.94 1.49 -13.95
C LEU A 636 -37.90 -0.03 -13.64
N LEU A 637 -38.97 -0.76 -13.94
CA LEU A 637 -39.05 -2.21 -13.72
C LEU A 637 -38.19 -2.98 -14.74
N MET A 638 -38.17 -2.54 -16.00
CA MET A 638 -37.26 -3.05 -17.03
C MET A 638 -35.79 -2.74 -16.70
N GLU A 639 -35.49 -1.54 -16.24
CA GLU A 639 -34.14 -1.11 -15.85
C GLU A 639 -33.59 -1.96 -14.69
N LYS A 640 -34.40 -2.18 -13.65
CA LYS A 640 -34.07 -3.09 -12.53
C LYS A 640 -33.81 -4.52 -12.99
N LYS A 641 -34.58 -5.02 -13.96
CA LYS A 641 -34.41 -6.37 -14.53
C LYS A 641 -33.11 -6.49 -15.34
N ASN A 642 -32.78 -5.46 -16.12
CA ASN A 642 -31.50 -5.39 -16.84
C ASN A 642 -30.31 -5.32 -15.88
N ALA A 643 -30.39 -4.49 -14.83
CA ALA A 643 -29.35 -4.38 -13.81
C ALA A 643 -29.06 -5.74 -13.12
N GLY A 644 -30.09 -6.47 -12.71
CA GLY A 644 -29.93 -7.81 -12.12
C GLY A 644 -29.31 -8.83 -13.10
N PHE A 645 -29.69 -8.80 -14.38
CA PHE A 645 -29.08 -9.66 -15.41
C PHE A 645 -27.60 -9.32 -15.65
N ILE A 646 -27.24 -8.03 -15.63
CA ILE A 646 -25.85 -7.58 -15.74
C ILE A 646 -25.05 -8.05 -14.52
N GLU A 647 -25.56 -7.84 -13.30
CA GLU A 647 -24.93 -8.26 -12.04
C GLU A 647 -24.67 -9.77 -12.00
N GLU A 648 -25.67 -10.58 -12.34
CA GLU A 648 -25.52 -12.03 -12.39
C GLU A 648 -24.53 -12.46 -13.49
N THR A 649 -24.48 -11.75 -14.62
CA THR A 649 -23.51 -12.01 -15.69
C THR A 649 -22.08 -11.67 -15.26
N THR A 650 -21.83 -10.55 -14.58
CA THR A 650 -20.49 -10.21 -14.04
C THR A 650 -20.08 -11.16 -12.92
N LYS A 651 -21.00 -11.51 -12.00
CA LYS A 651 -20.78 -12.48 -10.92
C LYS A 651 -20.38 -13.86 -11.48
N ASN A 652 -21.05 -14.32 -12.53
CA ASN A 652 -20.72 -15.58 -13.20
C ASN A 652 -19.39 -15.54 -13.99
N LYS A 653 -19.00 -14.39 -14.56
CA LYS A 653 -17.65 -14.20 -15.14
C LYS A 653 -16.57 -14.24 -14.06
N LEU A 654 -16.71 -13.41 -13.03
CA LEU A 654 -15.75 -13.30 -11.93
C LEU A 654 -15.56 -14.64 -11.19
N SER A 655 -16.63 -15.41 -11.00
CA SER A 655 -16.56 -16.76 -10.43
C SER A 655 -15.78 -17.74 -11.32
N LYS A 656 -15.90 -17.65 -12.65
CA LYS A 656 -15.09 -18.48 -13.58
C LYS A 656 -13.62 -18.09 -13.54
N GLU A 657 -13.31 -16.80 -13.59
CA GLU A 657 -11.94 -16.29 -13.51
C GLU A 657 -11.27 -16.67 -12.17
N PHE A 658 -11.98 -16.51 -11.05
CA PHE A 658 -11.50 -16.94 -9.73
C PHE A 658 -11.23 -18.45 -9.67
N ASN A 659 -12.13 -19.28 -10.19
CA ASN A 659 -11.93 -20.74 -10.22
C ASN A 659 -10.76 -21.15 -11.14
N SER A 660 -10.55 -20.46 -12.27
CA SER A 660 -9.40 -20.67 -13.14
C SER A 660 -8.07 -20.29 -12.46
N ALA A 661 -8.03 -19.13 -11.78
CA ALA A 661 -6.86 -18.71 -11.00
C ALA A 661 -6.56 -19.70 -9.85
N LEU A 662 -7.59 -20.15 -9.13
CA LEU A 662 -7.46 -21.15 -8.06
C LEU A 662 -6.91 -22.49 -8.57
N GLN A 663 -7.27 -22.89 -9.79
CA GLN A 663 -6.74 -24.10 -10.41
C GLN A 663 -5.25 -23.93 -10.78
N ILE A 664 -4.87 -22.80 -11.39
CA ILE A 664 -3.47 -22.48 -11.70
C ILE A 664 -2.61 -22.47 -10.43
N PHE A 665 -3.10 -21.90 -9.32
CA PHE A 665 -2.37 -21.92 -8.05
C PHE A 665 -2.19 -23.33 -7.46
N LYS A 666 -3.18 -24.24 -7.60
CA LYS A 666 -3.02 -25.65 -7.21
C LYS A 666 -1.97 -26.37 -8.04
N GLU A 667 -1.94 -26.14 -9.34
CA GLU A 667 -0.95 -26.75 -10.24
C GLU A 667 0.46 -26.22 -9.95
N GLN A 668 0.61 -24.92 -9.69
CA GLN A 668 1.88 -24.35 -9.22
C GLN A 668 2.32 -24.93 -7.87
N LEU A 669 1.41 -25.13 -6.92
CA LEU A 669 1.72 -25.76 -5.63
C LEU A 669 2.27 -27.18 -5.82
N GLN A 670 1.60 -28.00 -6.63
CA GLN A 670 2.03 -29.38 -6.92
C GLN A 670 3.38 -29.45 -7.66
N ILE A 671 3.71 -28.44 -8.48
CA ILE A 671 5.04 -28.32 -9.09
C ILE A 671 6.09 -28.03 -8.01
N ARG A 672 5.82 -27.08 -7.10
CA ARG A 672 6.73 -26.76 -5.98
C ARG A 672 6.94 -27.93 -5.02
N GLU A 673 5.90 -28.70 -4.72
CA GLU A 673 6.00 -29.91 -3.90
C GLU A 673 6.96 -30.93 -4.55
N LYS A 674 6.85 -31.16 -5.86
CA LYS A 674 7.75 -32.05 -6.63
C LYS A 674 9.18 -31.50 -6.72
N GLU A 675 9.37 -30.19 -6.89
CA GLU A 675 10.69 -29.55 -6.83
C GLU A 675 11.36 -29.81 -5.47
N ILE A 676 10.63 -29.59 -4.36
CA ILE A 676 11.14 -29.81 -3.00
C ILE A 676 11.50 -31.27 -2.76
N GLU A 677 10.69 -32.22 -3.23
CA GLU A 677 10.97 -33.65 -3.12
C GLU A 677 12.19 -34.07 -3.95
N TYR A 678 12.33 -33.58 -5.17
CA TYR A 678 13.53 -33.79 -6.00
C TYR A 678 14.80 -33.24 -5.34
N TYR A 679 14.78 -32.02 -4.80
CA TYR A 679 15.95 -31.45 -4.11
C TYR A 679 16.32 -32.24 -2.84
N LYS A 680 15.32 -32.75 -2.12
CA LYS A 680 15.49 -33.58 -0.92
C LYS A 680 16.14 -34.93 -1.24
N ASP A 681 15.73 -35.59 -2.32
CA ASP A 681 16.35 -36.85 -2.76
C ASP A 681 17.75 -36.64 -3.35
N ALA A 682 17.99 -35.55 -4.10
CA ALA A 682 19.32 -35.18 -4.57
C ALA A 682 20.30 -34.92 -3.40
N LEU A 683 19.86 -34.19 -2.37
CA LEU A 683 20.64 -33.94 -1.16
C LEU A 683 20.91 -35.24 -0.38
N LYS A 684 19.92 -36.13 -0.29
CA LYS A 684 20.09 -37.45 0.35
C LYS A 684 21.13 -38.29 -0.40
N MET A 685 21.07 -38.35 -1.73
CA MET A 685 22.04 -39.08 -2.54
C MET A 685 23.46 -38.52 -2.37
N GLN A 686 23.62 -37.20 -2.31
CA GLN A 686 24.90 -36.56 -2.00
C GLN A 686 25.42 -36.96 -0.61
N ILE A 687 24.55 -36.94 0.41
CA ILE A 687 24.90 -37.37 1.78
C ILE A 687 25.34 -38.83 1.81
N ASP A 688 24.67 -39.72 1.08
CA ASP A 688 25.00 -41.14 1.05
C ASP A 688 26.31 -41.41 0.29
N MET A 689 26.56 -40.71 -0.83
CA MET A 689 27.88 -40.71 -1.50
C MET A 689 29.00 -40.25 -0.55
N THR A 690 28.80 -39.17 0.21
CA THR A 690 29.81 -38.67 1.16
C THR A 690 30.10 -39.69 2.27
N LYS A 691 29.13 -40.51 2.70
CA LYS A 691 29.37 -41.59 3.68
C LYS A 691 30.23 -42.70 3.08
N ASP A 692 29.99 -43.11 1.84
CA ASP A 692 30.78 -44.15 1.17
C ASP A 692 32.21 -43.67 0.90
N GLU A 693 32.41 -42.40 0.53
CA GLU A 693 33.74 -41.78 0.46
C GLU A 693 34.47 -41.76 1.82
N GLN A 694 33.77 -41.35 2.89
CA GLN A 694 34.33 -41.36 4.26
C GLN A 694 34.69 -42.78 4.73
N LYS A 695 33.86 -43.78 4.38
CA LYS A 695 34.11 -45.18 4.69
C LYS A 695 35.35 -45.70 3.94
N LEU A 696 35.43 -45.46 2.63
CA LEU A 696 36.59 -45.83 1.80
C LEU A 696 37.88 -45.19 2.33
N LEU A 697 37.83 -43.92 2.71
CA LEU A 697 38.95 -43.21 3.33
C LEU A 697 39.34 -43.83 4.68
N SER A 698 38.38 -44.22 5.51
CA SER A 698 38.61 -44.92 6.78
C SER A 698 39.29 -46.27 6.58
N ASP A 699 38.82 -47.08 5.62
CA ASP A 699 39.40 -48.38 5.26
C ASP A 699 40.85 -48.24 4.75
N ILE A 700 41.12 -47.21 3.92
CA ILE A 700 42.47 -46.89 3.44
C ILE A 700 43.39 -46.46 4.59
N ILE A 701 42.93 -45.57 5.48
CA ILE A 701 43.71 -45.13 6.65
C ILE A 701 44.00 -46.30 7.59
N HIS A 702 43.03 -47.20 7.81
CA HIS A 702 43.22 -48.41 8.61
C HIS A 702 44.27 -49.35 7.98
N GLY A 703 44.17 -49.62 6.68
CA GLY A 703 45.14 -50.44 5.94
C GLY A 703 46.56 -49.85 5.96
N LEU A 704 46.70 -48.53 5.80
CA LEU A 704 47.98 -47.83 5.93
C LEU A 704 48.53 -47.91 7.37
N GLY A 705 47.68 -47.76 8.39
CA GLY A 705 48.05 -47.91 9.80
C GLY A 705 48.56 -49.31 10.13
N LEU A 706 47.90 -50.36 9.64
CA LEU A 706 48.36 -51.75 9.75
C LEU A 706 49.71 -51.96 9.07
N LYS A 707 49.89 -51.47 7.84
CA LYS A 707 51.13 -51.61 7.07
C LYS A 707 52.30 -50.84 7.71
N TYR A 708 52.03 -49.65 8.25
CA TYR A 708 53.00 -48.89 9.05
C TYR A 708 53.39 -49.67 10.32
N LYS A 709 52.43 -50.29 11.02
CA LYS A 709 52.72 -51.08 12.22
C LYS A 709 53.55 -52.34 11.90
N GLN A 710 53.26 -53.02 10.78
CA GLN A 710 54.08 -54.12 10.28
C GLN A 710 55.53 -53.68 9.99
N LEU A 711 55.71 -52.55 9.29
CA LEU A 711 57.03 -51.97 9.01
C LEU A 711 57.78 -51.56 10.28
N GLN A 712 57.08 -51.04 11.30
CA GLN A 712 57.67 -50.73 12.61
C GLN A 712 58.19 -51.99 13.31
N THR A 713 57.40 -53.08 13.33
CA THR A 713 57.82 -54.37 13.90
C THR A 713 58.99 -54.99 13.13
N TYR A 714 58.98 -54.92 11.79
CA TYR A 714 60.08 -55.41 10.96
C TYR A 714 61.38 -54.63 11.19
N ASN A 715 61.31 -53.30 11.28
CA ASN A 715 62.45 -52.45 11.63
C ASN A 715 63.00 -52.76 13.03
N LEU A 716 62.15 -53.11 14.00
CA LEU A 716 62.58 -53.53 15.33
C LEU A 716 63.29 -54.90 15.28
N SER A 717 62.77 -55.84 14.48
CA SER A 717 63.41 -57.14 14.26
C SER A 717 64.79 -57.00 13.62
N LEU A 718 64.94 -56.19 12.56
CA LEU A 718 66.23 -55.89 11.93
C LEU A 718 67.21 -55.20 12.89
N LYS A 719 66.74 -54.26 13.72
CA LYS A 719 67.60 -53.63 14.75
C LYS A 719 68.11 -54.66 15.75
N ASN A 720 67.26 -55.56 16.23
CA ASN A 720 67.64 -56.61 17.16
C ASN A 720 68.63 -57.60 16.51
N GLU A 721 68.43 -57.94 15.24
CA GLU A 721 69.34 -58.78 14.47
C GLU A 721 70.72 -58.12 14.28
N ILE A 722 70.76 -56.84 13.90
CA ILE A 722 72.01 -56.06 13.77
C ILE A 722 72.75 -55.98 15.12
N ILE A 723 72.03 -55.82 16.23
CA ILE A 723 72.62 -55.87 17.59
C ILE A 723 73.23 -57.25 17.86
N GLY A 724 72.49 -58.33 17.56
CA GLY A 724 72.98 -59.71 17.72
C GLY A 724 74.17 -60.04 16.82
N ILE A 725 74.21 -59.51 15.59
CA ILE A 725 75.38 -59.62 14.69
C ILE A 725 76.58 -58.91 15.31
N LYS A 726 76.43 -57.65 15.76
CA LYS A 726 77.51 -56.90 16.41
C LYS A 726 78.07 -57.64 17.63
N GLN A 727 77.21 -58.17 18.50
CA GLN A 727 77.61 -58.96 19.67
C GLN A 727 78.39 -60.22 19.27
N ARG A 728 77.93 -60.96 18.24
CA ARG A 728 78.67 -62.12 17.71
C ARG A 728 80.01 -61.71 17.12
N THR A 729 80.08 -60.62 16.37
CA THR A 729 81.35 -60.11 15.80
C THR A 729 82.33 -59.71 16.90
N GLN A 730 81.89 -59.06 17.98
CA GLN A 730 82.74 -58.73 19.12
C GLN A 730 83.29 -60.00 19.80
N ALA A 731 82.45 -61.00 20.04
CA ALA A 731 82.87 -62.29 20.61
C ALA A 731 83.85 -63.07 19.70
N TYR A 732 83.85 -62.81 18.39
CA TYR A 732 84.82 -63.38 17.43
C TYR A 732 86.15 -62.61 17.34
N VAL A 733 86.28 -61.43 17.96
CA VAL A 733 87.52 -60.63 17.99
C VAL A 733 88.33 -60.84 19.29
N GLU A 734 87.69 -61.28 20.38
CA GLU A 734 88.39 -61.63 21.62
C GLU A 734 89.31 -62.89 21.59
N PRO A 735 89.15 -63.90 20.70
CA PRO A 735 90.03 -65.07 20.68
C PRO A 735 91.51 -64.77 20.39
N GLU A 736 91.81 -63.66 19.69
CA GLU A 736 93.19 -63.21 19.43
C GLU A 736 93.81 -62.42 20.60
N ARG A 737 93.18 -62.42 21.78
CA ARG A 737 93.70 -61.87 23.04
C ARG A 737 93.76 -62.91 24.17
N LYS A 738 94.45 -64.02 23.91
CA LYS A 738 94.96 -64.96 24.92
C LYS A 738 96.37 -65.42 24.60
#